data_AF-A0A9X3XCC6-F1
#
_entry.id   AF-A0A9X3XCC6-F1
#
_cell.length_a   1.000
_cell.length_b   1.000
_cell.length_c   1.000
_cell.angle_alpha   90.00
_cell.angle_beta   90.00
_cell.angle_gamma   90.00
#
_symmetry.space_group_name_H-M   'P 1'
#
loop_
_entity.id
_entity.type
_entity.pdbx_description
1 polymer ?
#
loop_
_entity_poly.entity_id
_entity_poly.type
_entity_poly.pdbx_seq_one_letter_code
_entity_poly.pdbx_strand_id
1 'polypeptide(L)'
;MFFPRANAPPPAPAPFVLADGRPFQVGYARFVPPDLRLPDRLVALARLALEEARPRSGLPLFLCLPAPCEGLSEAALDDVARRIAALASAAAIERFVGAAGAFDALTRIASYPRFQGAGLLGVDSFFHVDRAAALAARPPGPFAPARLWPAEGAGALVLARDMKTGALGTILTSKTALGRGTDDDDEPVDGAALTGLLESLSESAPIRAVFGQERVDALRSREWQWSAARQASMFHPEAFGGCLEAEIGQVGAAAGVMALAHAFASVRHGVCPPGAPILAWAISRDGTRGLALGVGAESNAMDTLRPLEERIRPRCLDLHAVSPDEHASLGDLATEADEVPFDPDAALAPANDILPLERPLPDPITEAPMVQLDRERLRPVSLPGFYAEVVAHCAEALGMLGKVRERSPRRGVPEMERRLLCHIDAIHASGRMALGHLVTSFREHLDDPWHTFGATLVAMGAGASNIVSWMIDALPEGSAEHARLVAEALSLSEHAELFALGRALHASTRPIARAIGLSFLAARGALTDEEVQRSLSDASPLVRAAALDACATRPAASQRAFIAALRSALLVEDRANAFRAARQLAILGDVEARRAFEDSAVAARLGPLLGELYVLAGRPEDARAAETFFTRQTATPALLSAAGRWGSPAVLPRLLQCLADEDLSFAAADALAVMLGPALPPEEMRDAKAWRRVIASMRLDPPARFRRGLPSSAVVVADECASGDLARGDLARRVDELRARLGRLDPVPVWGYAVDVEAGLVPLLRAARDTKGKA
;
A
#
# COMPACT_ATOMS: atom_id res chain seq x y z
N MET A 1 6.25 7.16 -10.90
CA MET A 1 5.08 7.17 -10.00
C MET A 1 4.99 5.87 -9.19
N PHE A 2 5.02 4.69 -9.83
CA PHE A 2 4.97 3.40 -9.11
C PHE A 2 6.02 3.26 -8.00
N PHE A 3 7.26 3.60 -8.31
CA PHE A 3 8.40 3.56 -7.39
C PHE A 3 8.23 4.49 -6.17
N PRO A 4 7.97 5.82 -6.32
CA PRO A 4 7.64 6.68 -5.19
C PRO A 4 6.47 6.22 -4.34
N ARG A 5 5.36 5.76 -4.96
CA ARG A 5 4.18 5.28 -4.21
C ARG A 5 4.48 4.03 -3.39
N ALA A 6 5.32 3.15 -3.92
CA ALA A 6 5.84 1.99 -3.20
C ALA A 6 6.99 2.36 -2.24
N ASN A 7 7.44 3.61 -2.21
CA ASN A 7 8.65 4.05 -1.52
C ASN A 7 9.88 3.18 -1.85
N ALA A 8 10.01 2.79 -3.13
CA ALA A 8 10.96 1.78 -3.61
C ALA A 8 11.82 2.30 -4.78
N PRO A 9 13.16 2.20 -4.73
CA PRO A 9 13.92 1.85 -3.53
C PRO A 9 13.79 2.98 -2.50
N PRO A 10 14.26 2.78 -1.25
CA PRO A 10 14.33 3.87 -0.28
C PRO A 10 15.00 5.11 -0.89
N PRO A 11 14.55 6.32 -0.52
CA PRO A 11 15.09 7.56 -1.07
C PRO A 11 16.61 7.63 -0.86
N ALA A 12 17.33 8.06 -1.90
CA ALA A 12 18.76 8.27 -1.79
C ALA A 12 19.07 9.37 -0.75
N PRO A 13 20.23 9.27 -0.07
CA PRO A 13 20.70 10.36 0.78
C PRO A 13 20.85 11.65 -0.02
N ALA A 14 20.71 12.79 0.67
CA ALA A 14 20.92 14.10 0.08
C ALA A 14 22.32 14.18 -0.56
N PRO A 15 22.41 14.47 -1.86
CA PRO A 15 23.67 14.42 -2.60
C PRO A 15 24.56 15.64 -2.35
N PHE A 16 23.99 16.75 -1.86
CA PHE A 16 24.70 17.98 -1.59
C PHE A 16 24.72 18.28 -0.08
N VAL A 17 25.74 19.02 0.34
CA VAL A 17 25.87 19.58 1.69
C VAL A 17 26.09 21.09 1.60
N LEU A 18 25.51 21.81 2.55
CA LEU A 18 25.74 23.24 2.74
C LEU A 18 27.08 23.47 3.48
N ALA A 19 27.53 24.73 3.53
CA ALA A 19 28.76 25.13 4.21
C ALA A 19 28.83 24.71 5.69
N ASP A 20 27.67 24.63 6.34
CA ASP A 20 27.50 24.22 7.74
C ASP A 20 27.35 22.69 7.92
N GLY A 21 27.51 21.91 6.84
CA GLY A 21 27.39 20.45 6.83
C GLY A 21 25.95 19.93 6.75
N ARG A 22 24.92 20.78 6.77
CA ARG A 22 23.54 20.34 6.62
C ARG A 22 23.28 19.77 5.21
N PRO A 23 22.45 18.71 5.09
CA PRO A 23 22.09 18.15 3.79
C PRO A 23 21.25 19.14 2.97
N PHE A 24 21.52 19.24 1.68
CA PHE A 24 20.69 19.95 0.70
C PHE A 24 20.09 18.93 -0.28
N GLN A 25 18.78 18.71 -0.16
CA GLN A 25 18.07 17.66 -0.90
C GLN A 25 17.84 18.07 -2.36
N VAL A 26 18.35 17.26 -3.28
CA VAL A 26 18.04 17.32 -4.72
C VAL A 26 17.71 15.89 -5.17
N GLY A 27 16.53 15.69 -5.75
CA GLY A 27 16.15 14.41 -6.35
C GLY A 27 17.01 14.11 -7.58
N TYR A 28 17.56 12.90 -7.68
CA TYR A 28 18.42 12.52 -8.80
C TYR A 28 18.27 11.05 -9.20
N ALA A 29 18.47 10.80 -10.49
CA ALA A 29 18.60 9.50 -11.09
C ALA A 29 19.95 8.89 -10.71
N ARG A 30 19.95 7.97 -9.74
CA ARG A 30 21.14 7.26 -9.25
C ARG A 30 21.87 6.44 -10.32
N PHE A 31 21.19 6.16 -11.42
CA PHE A 31 21.73 5.46 -12.58
C PHE A 31 22.37 6.36 -13.64
N VAL A 32 22.37 7.68 -13.42
CA VAL A 32 23.15 8.63 -14.20
C VAL A 32 24.39 9.00 -13.39
N PRO A 33 25.62 8.84 -13.93
CA PRO A 33 26.84 9.14 -13.18
C PRO A 33 26.79 10.54 -12.57
N PRO A 34 27.07 10.69 -11.26
CA PRO A 34 26.84 11.94 -10.54
C PRO A 34 27.87 13.03 -10.86
N ASP A 35 28.97 12.69 -11.51
CA ASP A 35 30.07 13.58 -11.88
C ASP A 35 29.90 14.20 -13.28
N LEU A 36 28.83 13.87 -13.99
CA LEU A 36 28.54 14.47 -15.29
C LEU A 36 28.29 15.98 -15.16
N ARG A 37 28.84 16.75 -16.10
CA ARG A 37 28.47 18.15 -16.29
C ARG A 37 27.00 18.23 -16.67
N LEU A 38 26.35 19.34 -16.34
CA LEU A 38 24.90 19.51 -16.57
C LEU A 38 24.47 19.21 -18.03
N PRO A 39 25.16 19.68 -19.09
CA PRO A 39 24.82 19.29 -20.46
C PRO A 39 24.88 17.77 -20.72
N ASP A 40 25.93 17.11 -20.25
CA ASP A 40 26.09 15.66 -20.40
C ASP A 40 25.02 14.88 -19.63
N ARG A 41 24.63 15.41 -18.46
CA ARG A 41 23.57 14.86 -17.62
C ARG A 41 22.20 14.92 -18.29
N LEU A 42 21.86 16.05 -18.93
CA LEU A 42 20.63 16.18 -19.72
C LEU A 42 20.60 15.19 -20.88
N VAL A 43 21.73 15.02 -21.59
CA VAL A 43 21.86 14.04 -22.69
C VAL A 43 21.70 12.61 -22.18
N ALA A 44 22.25 12.28 -21.00
CA ALA A 44 22.09 10.97 -20.38
C ALA A 44 20.63 10.67 -19.99
N LEU A 45 19.95 11.62 -19.35
CA LEU A 45 18.52 11.49 -19.01
C LEU A 45 17.65 11.34 -20.27
N ALA A 46 17.92 12.16 -21.30
CA ALA A 46 17.23 12.09 -22.58
C ALA A 46 17.41 10.73 -23.27
N ARG A 47 18.62 10.16 -23.25
CA ARG A 47 18.89 8.84 -23.79
C ARG A 47 17.97 7.79 -23.18
N LEU A 48 17.87 7.77 -21.85
CA LEU A 48 17.06 6.79 -21.12
C LEU A 48 15.57 6.92 -21.45
N ALA A 49 15.05 8.16 -21.50
CA ALA A 49 13.67 8.41 -21.91
C ALA A 49 13.40 7.97 -23.36
N LEU A 50 14.34 8.20 -24.28
CA LEU A 50 14.23 7.77 -25.68
C LEU A 50 14.35 6.25 -25.85
N GLU A 51 15.21 5.57 -25.07
CA GLU A 51 15.33 4.11 -25.07
C GLU A 51 14.05 3.42 -24.60
N GLU A 52 13.32 4.03 -23.67
CA GLU A 52 12.03 3.55 -23.19
C GLU A 52 10.92 3.83 -24.24
N ALA A 53 10.89 5.04 -24.81
CA ALA A 53 9.88 5.44 -25.78
C ALA A 53 10.07 4.78 -27.17
N ARG A 54 11.30 4.39 -27.52
CA ARG A 54 11.71 3.74 -28.78
C ARG A 54 11.18 4.43 -30.03
N PRO A 55 11.48 5.74 -30.25
CA PRO A 55 11.09 6.41 -31.48
C PRO A 55 11.72 5.72 -32.70
N ARG A 56 11.01 5.72 -33.83
CA ARG A 56 11.58 5.27 -35.10
C ARG A 56 12.64 6.27 -35.55
N SER A 57 13.72 5.77 -36.16
CA SER A 57 14.73 6.62 -36.79
C SER A 57 14.11 7.49 -37.89
N GLY A 58 14.63 8.70 -38.07
CA GLY A 58 14.22 9.64 -39.12
C GLY A 58 12.94 10.42 -38.81
N LEU A 59 12.35 10.30 -37.62
CA LEU A 59 11.26 11.18 -37.20
C LEU A 59 11.80 12.55 -36.77
N PRO A 60 11.07 13.66 -37.00
CA PRO A 60 11.38 14.94 -36.34
C PRO A 60 11.24 14.80 -34.82
N LEU A 61 12.10 15.51 -34.09
CA LEU A 61 12.12 15.55 -32.63
C LEU A 61 11.79 16.96 -32.12
N PHE A 62 10.77 17.06 -31.28
CA PHE A 62 10.39 18.28 -30.60
C PHE A 62 10.89 18.20 -29.17
N LEU A 63 11.78 19.12 -28.78
CA LEU A 63 12.57 19.01 -27.56
C LEU A 63 12.29 20.20 -26.63
N CYS A 64 11.75 19.92 -25.44
CA CYS A 64 11.55 20.90 -24.38
C CYS A 64 12.77 20.92 -23.44
N LEU A 65 13.46 22.06 -23.37
CA LEU A 65 14.63 22.29 -22.52
C LEU A 65 14.37 23.47 -21.55
N PRO A 66 15.12 23.58 -20.45
CA PRO A 66 15.11 24.77 -19.61
C PRO A 66 15.57 26.01 -20.39
N ALA A 67 15.19 27.18 -19.88
CA ALA A 67 15.80 28.45 -20.29
C ALA A 67 17.28 28.50 -19.85
N PRO A 68 18.12 29.35 -20.46
CA PRO A 68 19.49 29.58 -19.99
C PRO A 68 19.54 29.86 -18.49
N CYS A 69 20.45 29.19 -17.79
CA CYS A 69 20.61 29.30 -16.34
C CYS A 69 22.05 28.98 -15.91
N GLU A 70 22.31 29.03 -14.60
CA GLU A 70 23.63 28.76 -14.02
C GLU A 70 24.13 27.36 -14.42
N GLY A 71 25.31 27.31 -15.04
CA GLY A 71 25.90 26.08 -15.58
C GLY A 71 25.34 25.63 -16.94
N LEU A 72 24.38 26.35 -17.53
CA LEU A 72 23.71 25.98 -18.77
C LEU A 72 23.41 27.20 -19.66
N SER A 73 24.43 27.64 -20.40
CA SER A 73 24.30 28.71 -21.40
C SER A 73 23.47 28.29 -22.62
N GLU A 74 23.00 29.27 -23.39
CA GLU A 74 22.26 29.02 -24.65
C GLU A 74 23.07 28.16 -25.64
N ALA A 75 24.37 28.42 -25.79
CA ALA A 75 25.25 27.62 -26.64
C ALA A 75 25.38 26.15 -26.16
N ALA A 76 25.32 25.93 -24.83
CA ALA A 76 25.32 24.59 -24.25
C ALA A 76 23.97 23.89 -24.49
N LEU A 77 22.84 24.61 -24.42
CA LEU A 77 21.52 24.08 -24.76
C LEU A 77 21.43 23.64 -26.23
N ASP A 78 21.97 24.45 -27.15
CA ASP A 78 22.02 24.09 -28.57
C ASP A 78 22.90 22.85 -28.81
N ASP A 79 23.98 22.68 -28.05
CA ASP A 79 24.80 21.48 -28.10
C ASP A 79 24.07 20.24 -27.57
N VAL A 80 23.40 20.36 -26.43
CA VAL A 80 22.52 19.31 -25.88
C VAL A 80 21.48 18.89 -26.91
N ALA A 81 20.81 19.86 -27.54
CA ALA A 81 19.80 19.60 -28.56
C ALA A 81 20.38 18.80 -29.74
N ARG A 82 21.52 19.21 -30.31
CA ARG A 82 22.19 18.47 -31.40
C ARG A 82 22.56 17.04 -31.01
N ARG A 83 23.10 16.85 -29.80
CA ARG A 83 23.49 15.52 -29.30
C ARG A 83 22.29 14.62 -29.09
N ILE A 84 21.19 15.14 -28.54
CA ILE A 84 19.93 14.40 -28.38
C ILE A 84 19.33 14.06 -29.75
N ALA A 85 19.34 14.98 -30.72
CA ALA A 85 18.89 14.71 -32.09
C ALA A 85 19.67 13.55 -32.72
N ALA A 86 21.00 13.52 -32.53
CA ALA A 86 21.84 12.42 -32.99
C ALA A 86 21.50 11.10 -32.29
N LEU A 87 21.27 11.10 -30.97
CA LEU A 87 20.84 9.90 -30.22
C LEU A 87 19.50 9.35 -30.74
N ALA A 88 18.54 10.22 -31.01
CA ALA A 88 17.24 9.86 -31.56
C ALA A 88 17.28 9.50 -33.06
N SER A 89 18.42 9.68 -33.73
CA SER A 89 18.53 9.63 -35.20
C SER A 89 17.45 10.48 -35.87
N ALA A 90 17.19 11.68 -35.33
CA ALA A 90 16.10 12.54 -35.75
C ALA A 90 16.40 13.21 -37.10
N ALA A 91 15.39 13.30 -37.98
CA ALA A 91 15.56 13.98 -39.27
C ALA A 91 15.58 15.52 -39.14
N ALA A 92 14.96 16.05 -38.08
CA ALA A 92 14.93 17.46 -37.74
C ALA A 92 14.75 17.61 -36.23
N ILE A 93 15.14 18.77 -35.69
CA ILE A 93 14.94 19.11 -34.29
C ILE A 93 14.35 20.52 -34.17
N GLU A 94 13.36 20.68 -33.29
CA GLU A 94 12.75 21.97 -32.93
C GLU A 94 12.73 22.09 -31.40
N ARG A 95 13.29 23.19 -30.86
CA ARG A 95 13.43 23.40 -29.41
C ARG A 95 12.33 24.30 -28.88
N PHE A 96 11.81 23.94 -27.71
CA PHE A 96 10.82 24.69 -26.93
C PHE A 96 11.38 24.92 -25.51
N VAL A 97 10.90 25.97 -24.86
CA VAL A 97 11.41 26.39 -23.55
C VAL A 97 10.38 26.15 -22.45
N GLY A 98 10.84 25.59 -21.34
CA GLY A 98 10.04 25.41 -20.13
C GLY A 98 8.97 24.32 -20.21
N ALA A 99 8.22 24.16 -19.11
CA ALA A 99 7.26 23.08 -18.94
C ALA A 99 6.08 23.16 -19.92
N ALA A 100 5.57 24.37 -20.19
CA ALA A 100 4.47 24.59 -21.11
C ALA A 100 4.86 24.43 -22.59
N GLY A 101 6.18 24.47 -22.90
CA GLY A 101 6.70 24.25 -24.25
C GLY A 101 6.31 22.89 -24.85
N ALA A 102 5.97 21.90 -24.01
CA ALA A 102 5.42 20.62 -24.44
C ALA A 102 4.11 20.79 -25.24
N PHE A 103 3.26 21.73 -24.83
CA PHE A 103 1.96 21.94 -25.44
C PHE A 103 2.07 22.78 -26.72
N ASP A 104 2.99 23.74 -26.76
CA ASP A 104 3.37 24.43 -28.01
C ASP A 104 3.92 23.45 -29.04
N ALA A 105 4.78 22.54 -28.60
CA ALA A 105 5.32 21.49 -29.46
C ALA A 105 4.20 20.61 -30.05
N LEU A 106 3.18 20.24 -29.27
CA LEU A 106 2.03 19.49 -29.77
C LEU A 106 1.21 20.29 -30.79
N THR A 107 0.95 21.58 -30.54
CA THR A 107 0.27 22.46 -31.50
C THR A 107 1.07 22.59 -32.80
N ARG A 108 2.40 22.70 -32.68
CA ARG A 108 3.32 22.73 -33.81
C ARG A 108 3.30 21.43 -34.60
N ILE A 109 3.36 20.27 -33.94
CA ILE A 109 3.24 18.94 -34.57
C ILE A 109 1.92 18.81 -35.34
N ALA A 110 0.80 19.22 -34.74
CA ALA A 110 -0.51 19.17 -35.37
C ALA A 110 -0.59 20.04 -36.64
N SER A 111 0.16 21.16 -36.68
CA SER A 111 0.20 22.05 -37.84
C SER A 111 0.93 21.49 -39.06
N TYR A 112 1.72 20.40 -38.92
CA TYR A 112 2.42 19.79 -40.06
C TYR A 112 1.45 19.01 -40.97
N PRO A 113 1.26 19.43 -42.25
CA PRO A 113 0.22 18.87 -43.11
C PRO A 113 0.39 17.39 -43.42
N ARG A 114 1.64 16.87 -43.43
CA ARG A 114 1.99 15.49 -43.82
C ARG A 114 2.79 14.73 -42.77
N PHE A 115 2.58 15.08 -41.51
CA PHE A 115 3.25 14.41 -40.40
C PHE A 115 2.81 12.95 -40.24
N GLN A 116 3.76 12.02 -40.35
CA GLN A 116 3.54 10.59 -40.12
C GLN A 116 3.89 10.16 -38.68
N GLY A 117 4.83 10.86 -38.04
CA GLY A 117 5.20 10.65 -36.63
C GLY A 117 6.34 11.54 -36.14
N ALA A 118 6.45 11.74 -34.82
CA ALA A 118 7.42 12.62 -34.11
C ALA A 118 7.84 11.94 -32.82
N GLY A 119 9.04 12.30 -32.35
CA GLY A 119 9.32 12.29 -30.92
C GLY A 119 8.94 13.62 -30.27
N LEU A 120 8.35 13.58 -29.09
CA LEU A 120 8.28 14.69 -28.15
C LEU A 120 9.07 14.31 -26.90
N LEU A 121 10.05 15.13 -26.52
CA LEU A 121 10.94 14.86 -25.38
C LEU A 121 11.02 16.12 -24.52
N GLY A 122 10.91 15.96 -23.20
CA GLY A 122 11.21 17.02 -22.23
C GLY A 122 12.28 16.52 -21.26
N VAL A 123 13.27 17.35 -20.95
CA VAL A 123 14.36 17.00 -20.03
C VAL A 123 14.86 18.23 -19.27
N ASP A 124 15.09 18.06 -17.96
CA ASP A 124 15.70 19.08 -17.09
C ASP A 124 16.42 18.39 -15.92
N SER A 125 17.37 19.09 -15.31
CA SER A 125 18.07 18.62 -14.12
C SER A 125 18.54 19.79 -13.25
N PHE A 126 18.10 19.78 -12.00
CA PHE A 126 18.62 20.66 -10.96
C PHE A 126 19.84 20.07 -10.23
N PHE A 127 20.27 18.84 -10.59
CA PHE A 127 21.43 18.18 -10.01
C PHE A 127 22.73 18.75 -10.59
N HIS A 128 23.12 19.93 -10.10
CA HIS A 128 24.38 20.58 -10.39
C HIS A 128 24.75 21.51 -9.24
N VAL A 129 26.04 21.61 -8.89
CA VAL A 129 26.50 22.44 -7.76
C VAL A 129 26.05 23.90 -7.92
N ASP A 130 26.24 24.49 -9.11
CA ASP A 130 25.87 25.90 -9.34
C ASP A 130 24.36 26.13 -9.25
N ARG A 131 23.53 25.18 -9.73
CA ARG A 131 22.07 25.30 -9.63
C ARG A 131 21.60 25.11 -8.19
N ALA A 132 22.19 24.16 -7.47
CA ALA A 132 21.91 23.94 -6.06
C ALA A 132 22.30 25.16 -5.22
N ALA A 133 23.45 25.78 -5.51
CA ALA A 133 23.89 27.02 -4.88
C ALA A 133 22.94 28.20 -5.19
N ALA A 134 22.55 28.37 -6.45
CA ALA A 134 21.59 29.41 -6.85
C ALA A 134 20.22 29.23 -6.15
N LEU A 135 19.76 28.00 -5.97
CA LEU A 135 18.54 27.68 -5.23
C LEU A 135 18.70 27.92 -3.72
N ALA A 136 19.81 27.50 -3.14
CA ALA A 136 20.10 27.69 -1.72
C ALA A 136 20.24 29.18 -1.35
N ALA A 137 20.71 30.01 -2.29
CA ALA A 137 20.77 31.47 -2.14
C ALA A 137 19.38 32.15 -2.18
N ARG A 138 18.32 31.42 -2.58
CA ARG A 138 16.94 31.93 -2.66
C ARG A 138 16.02 31.04 -1.82
N PRO A 139 16.17 31.04 -0.48
CA PRO A 139 15.32 30.24 0.38
C PRO A 139 13.85 30.64 0.17
N PRO A 140 12.91 29.69 0.28
CA PRO A 140 11.49 30.02 0.20
C PRO A 140 11.15 31.06 1.27
N GLY A 141 10.29 32.02 0.91
CA GLY A 141 9.80 33.00 1.86
C GLY A 141 9.07 32.30 3.03
N PRO A 142 9.06 32.90 4.23
CA PRO A 142 8.42 32.29 5.41
C PRO A 142 6.90 32.12 5.26
N PHE A 143 6.31 32.80 4.27
CA PHE A 143 4.88 32.75 3.95
C PHE A 143 4.55 31.78 2.81
N ALA A 144 5.58 31.21 2.15
CA ALA A 144 5.36 30.24 1.08
C ALA A 144 5.15 28.85 1.68
N PRO A 145 4.25 28.02 1.10
CA PRO A 145 4.22 26.60 1.44
C PRO A 145 5.60 25.98 1.18
N ALA A 146 5.93 24.92 1.93
CA ALA A 146 7.20 24.21 1.77
C ALA A 146 7.42 23.87 0.28
N ARG A 147 8.48 24.46 -0.30
CA ARG A 147 8.82 24.23 -1.70
C ARG A 147 9.16 22.75 -1.88
N LEU A 148 8.64 22.14 -2.94
CA LEU A 148 9.10 20.81 -3.33
C LEU A 148 10.62 20.87 -3.55
N TRP A 149 11.34 19.82 -3.13
CA TRP A 149 12.76 19.76 -3.41
C TRP A 149 13.00 19.77 -4.93
N PRO A 150 14.06 20.45 -5.41
CA PRO A 150 14.46 20.37 -6.80
C PRO A 150 14.82 18.93 -7.18
N ALA A 151 14.59 18.53 -8.42
CA ALA A 151 14.86 17.18 -8.89
C ALA A 151 15.44 17.16 -10.31
N GLU A 152 15.42 16.02 -10.96
CA GLU A 152 15.65 15.93 -12.40
C GLU A 152 14.67 14.96 -13.01
N GLY A 153 14.41 15.14 -14.30
CA GLY A 153 13.39 14.37 -14.96
C GLY A 153 13.57 14.39 -16.46
N ALA A 154 13.12 13.31 -17.09
CA ALA A 154 12.93 13.24 -18.53
C ALA A 154 11.65 12.45 -18.83
N GLY A 155 10.91 12.90 -19.84
CA GLY A 155 9.74 12.21 -20.37
C GLY A 155 9.78 12.23 -21.89
N ALA A 156 9.36 11.13 -22.52
CA ALA A 156 9.32 11.02 -23.97
C ALA A 156 8.00 10.40 -24.44
N LEU A 157 7.51 10.87 -25.58
CA LEU A 157 6.33 10.36 -26.27
C LEU A 157 6.65 10.15 -27.74
N VAL A 158 6.17 9.04 -28.31
CA VAL A 158 6.16 8.83 -29.76
C VAL A 158 4.75 9.12 -30.25
N LEU A 159 4.64 10.10 -31.12
CA LEU A 159 3.38 10.57 -31.68
C LEU A 159 3.29 10.07 -33.12
N ALA A 160 2.11 9.60 -33.53
CA ALA A 160 1.84 9.16 -34.88
C ALA A 160 0.43 9.56 -35.28
N ARG A 161 0.25 9.91 -36.56
CA ARG A 161 -1.08 10.21 -37.11
C ARG A 161 -1.78 8.89 -37.43
N ASP A 162 -3.06 8.79 -37.09
CA ASP A 162 -3.94 7.64 -37.39
C ASP A 162 -3.44 6.27 -36.88
N MET A 163 -2.58 6.25 -35.85
CA MET A 163 -2.09 5.00 -35.26
C MET A 163 -3.18 4.38 -34.38
N LYS A 164 -3.77 3.28 -34.85
CA LYS A 164 -4.80 2.54 -34.09
C LYS A 164 -4.21 1.43 -33.21
N THR A 165 -3.23 0.69 -33.73
CA THR A 165 -2.68 -0.47 -33.02
C THR A 165 -1.50 -0.07 -32.14
N GLY A 166 -1.57 -0.39 -30.85
CA GLY A 166 -0.48 -0.15 -29.88
C GLY A 166 -0.35 1.28 -29.38
N ALA A 167 -1.30 2.17 -29.70
CA ALA A 167 -1.36 3.52 -29.13
C ALA A 167 -1.83 3.46 -27.68
N LEU A 168 -1.23 4.27 -26.80
CA LEU A 168 -1.68 4.41 -25.40
C LEU A 168 -2.94 5.29 -25.29
N GLY A 169 -3.19 6.13 -26.28
CA GLY A 169 -4.33 7.02 -26.36
C GLY A 169 -4.21 7.99 -27.51
N THR A 170 -5.15 8.93 -27.58
CA THR A 170 -5.21 9.98 -28.60
C THR A 170 -5.16 11.33 -27.92
N ILE A 171 -4.28 12.23 -28.39
CA ILE A 171 -4.30 13.64 -28.01
C ILE A 171 -5.32 14.32 -28.92
N LEU A 172 -6.37 14.88 -28.35
CA LEU A 172 -7.47 15.52 -29.06
C LEU A 172 -7.13 16.97 -29.42
N THR A 173 -6.58 17.71 -28.46
CA THR A 173 -6.20 19.10 -28.64
C THR A 173 -5.09 19.51 -27.68
N SER A 174 -4.31 20.52 -28.08
CA SER A 174 -3.25 21.12 -27.27
C SER A 174 -3.25 22.63 -27.51
N LYS A 175 -3.13 23.40 -26.44
CA LYS A 175 -3.22 24.86 -26.46
C LYS A 175 -2.32 25.50 -25.42
N THR A 176 -1.90 26.73 -25.72
CA THR A 176 -1.06 27.56 -24.85
C THR A 176 -1.53 29.00 -24.83
N ALA A 177 -1.27 29.68 -23.72
CA ALA A 177 -1.56 31.10 -23.52
C ALA A 177 -0.56 31.71 -22.56
N LEU A 178 -0.11 32.92 -22.85
CA LEU A 178 0.70 33.71 -21.92
C LEU A 178 -0.21 34.29 -20.83
N GLY A 179 0.09 34.01 -19.57
CA GLY A 179 -0.58 34.65 -18.44
C GLY A 179 0.14 35.92 -17.99
N ARG A 180 -0.51 36.65 -17.06
CA ARG A 180 0.04 37.91 -16.53
C ARG A 180 1.20 37.68 -15.55
N GLY A 181 0.99 36.81 -14.56
CA GLY A 181 2.03 36.51 -13.57
C GLY A 181 3.06 35.50 -14.04
N THR A 182 4.32 35.74 -13.72
CA THR A 182 5.45 34.86 -13.98
C THR A 182 6.10 34.39 -12.67
N ASP A 183 7.11 33.52 -12.71
CA ASP A 183 7.87 33.15 -11.50
C ASP A 183 8.83 34.28 -11.06
N ASP A 184 8.99 35.33 -11.89
CA ASP A 184 9.97 36.41 -11.71
C ASP A 184 9.32 37.78 -11.42
N ASP A 185 7.99 37.84 -11.26
CA ASP A 185 7.25 39.05 -10.90
C ASP A 185 6.23 38.81 -9.77
N ASP A 186 5.70 39.91 -9.23
CA ASP A 186 4.69 39.92 -8.17
C ASP A 186 3.26 40.13 -8.73
N GLU A 187 3.06 39.93 -10.03
CA GLU A 187 1.73 40.11 -10.63
C GLU A 187 0.74 39.10 -10.04
N PRO A 188 -0.51 39.51 -9.74
CA PRO A 188 -1.48 38.63 -9.15
C PRO A 188 -1.81 37.48 -10.12
N VAL A 189 -1.68 36.27 -9.60
CA VAL A 189 -2.30 35.09 -10.19
C VAL A 189 -3.80 35.37 -10.24
N ASP A 190 -4.45 35.24 -11.40
CA ASP A 190 -5.88 35.48 -11.56
C ASP A 190 -6.61 34.30 -12.23
N GLY A 191 -5.89 33.27 -12.66
CA GLY A 191 -6.44 32.11 -13.38
C GLY A 191 -6.99 32.42 -14.76
N ALA A 192 -6.89 33.65 -15.28
CA ALA A 192 -7.62 34.05 -16.49
C ALA A 192 -7.12 33.32 -17.74
N ALA A 193 -5.79 33.21 -17.91
CA ALA A 193 -5.20 32.54 -19.06
C ALA A 193 -5.57 31.05 -19.10
N LEU A 194 -5.42 30.35 -17.98
CA LEU A 194 -5.73 28.92 -17.90
C LEU A 194 -7.25 28.64 -17.98
N THR A 195 -8.09 29.54 -17.44
CA THR A 195 -9.55 29.50 -17.65
C THR A 195 -9.89 29.60 -19.15
N GLY A 196 -9.32 30.56 -19.86
CA GLY A 196 -9.56 30.72 -21.30
C GLY A 196 -9.05 29.53 -22.12
N LEU A 197 -7.96 28.88 -21.71
CA LEU A 197 -7.51 27.64 -22.32
C LEU A 197 -8.55 26.52 -22.15
N LEU A 198 -9.07 26.32 -20.94
CA LEU A 198 -10.11 25.33 -20.64
C LEU A 198 -11.39 25.60 -21.43
N GLU A 199 -11.89 26.83 -21.44
CA GLU A 199 -13.08 27.25 -22.21
C GLU A 199 -12.96 26.95 -23.70
N SER A 200 -11.75 27.05 -24.22
CA SER A 200 -11.50 26.87 -25.64
C SER A 200 -11.36 25.40 -26.06
N LEU A 201 -11.31 24.45 -25.11
CA LEU A 201 -11.35 23.03 -25.42
C LEU A 201 -12.68 22.69 -26.11
N SER A 202 -12.64 21.80 -27.10
CA SER A 202 -13.86 21.31 -27.75
C SER A 202 -14.78 20.65 -26.73
N GLU A 203 -16.10 20.80 -26.88
CA GLU A 203 -17.08 20.07 -26.08
C GLU A 203 -16.77 18.57 -26.13
N SER A 204 -16.37 18.02 -24.98
CA SER A 204 -16.08 16.60 -24.79
C SER A 204 -16.91 16.06 -23.64
N ALA A 205 -16.85 14.74 -23.43
CA ALA A 205 -17.30 14.19 -22.16
C ALA A 205 -16.54 14.86 -20.98
N PRO A 206 -17.12 14.87 -19.77
CA PRO A 206 -16.46 15.45 -18.60
C PRO A 206 -15.09 14.83 -18.32
N ILE A 207 -14.10 15.67 -18.05
CA ILE A 207 -12.72 15.29 -17.73
C ILE A 207 -12.71 14.46 -16.44
N ARG A 208 -12.11 13.27 -16.49
CA ARG A 208 -12.04 12.36 -15.32
C ARG A 208 -10.70 12.35 -14.62
N ALA A 209 -9.61 12.71 -15.31
CA ALA A 209 -8.29 12.73 -14.72
C ALA A 209 -7.51 13.96 -15.17
N VAL A 210 -6.83 14.60 -14.23
CA VAL A 210 -6.01 15.79 -14.47
C VAL A 210 -4.59 15.53 -14.00
N PHE A 211 -3.61 15.90 -14.81
CA PHE A 211 -2.19 15.75 -14.50
C PHE A 211 -1.46 17.07 -14.68
N GLY A 212 -0.77 17.55 -13.66
CA GLY A 212 -0.07 18.82 -13.77
C GLY A 212 0.64 19.26 -12.49
N GLN A 213 0.80 20.57 -12.33
CA GLN A 213 1.67 21.16 -11.32
C GLN A 213 0.92 21.69 -10.08
N GLU A 214 -0.24 21.12 -9.77
CA GLU A 214 -1.19 21.65 -8.76
C GLU A 214 -0.63 21.71 -7.33
N ARG A 215 0.46 20.99 -7.05
CA ARG A 215 1.12 20.87 -5.73
C ARG A 215 2.58 21.28 -5.74
N VAL A 216 3.02 22.02 -6.77
CA VAL A 216 4.43 22.46 -6.88
C VAL A 216 4.70 23.69 -6.02
N ASP A 217 3.85 24.71 -6.13
CA ASP A 217 3.92 25.95 -5.39
C ASP A 217 2.56 26.64 -5.35
N ALA A 218 2.47 27.75 -4.61
CA ALA A 218 1.24 28.51 -4.45
C ALA A 218 0.74 29.13 -5.76
N LEU A 219 1.64 29.55 -6.67
CA LEU A 219 1.26 30.17 -7.95
C LEU A 219 0.52 29.16 -8.82
N ARG A 220 1.14 28.01 -9.07
CA ARG A 220 0.59 26.94 -9.91
C ARG A 220 -0.67 26.34 -9.29
N SER A 221 -0.69 26.17 -7.97
CA SER A 221 -1.86 25.66 -7.25
C SER A 221 -3.07 26.60 -7.36
N ARG A 222 -2.88 27.91 -7.11
CA ARG A 222 -3.96 28.91 -7.19
C ARG A 222 -4.48 29.09 -8.61
N GLU A 223 -3.57 29.16 -9.59
CA GLU A 223 -3.96 29.27 -11.01
C GLU A 223 -4.89 28.11 -11.41
N TRP A 224 -4.51 26.88 -11.05
CA TRP A 224 -5.32 25.70 -11.32
C TRP A 224 -6.66 25.72 -10.57
N GLN A 225 -6.65 25.97 -9.26
CA GLN A 225 -7.87 25.95 -8.43
C GLN A 225 -8.91 26.96 -8.92
N TRP A 226 -8.51 28.18 -9.24
CA TRP A 226 -9.46 29.18 -9.78
C TRP A 226 -9.96 28.82 -11.17
N SER A 227 -9.09 28.32 -12.04
CA SER A 227 -9.49 27.93 -13.40
C SER A 227 -10.45 26.76 -13.37
N ALA A 228 -10.15 25.74 -12.57
CA ALA A 228 -11.00 24.57 -12.37
C ALA A 228 -12.35 24.94 -11.73
N ALA A 229 -12.37 25.85 -10.75
CA ALA A 229 -13.62 26.32 -10.14
C ALA A 229 -14.51 27.07 -11.13
N ARG A 230 -13.93 27.93 -11.98
CA ARG A 230 -14.68 28.65 -13.04
C ARG A 230 -15.21 27.72 -14.12
N GLN A 231 -14.51 26.62 -14.38
CA GLN A 231 -14.86 25.61 -15.38
C GLN A 231 -15.33 24.29 -14.75
N ALA A 232 -15.97 24.34 -13.58
CA ALA A 232 -16.33 23.14 -12.82
C ALA A 232 -17.20 22.14 -13.61
N SER A 233 -18.05 22.63 -14.51
CA SER A 233 -18.90 21.80 -15.37
C SER A 233 -18.14 20.94 -16.38
N MET A 234 -16.86 21.25 -16.66
CA MET A 234 -16.01 20.44 -17.53
C MET A 234 -15.49 19.17 -16.86
N PHE A 235 -15.54 19.10 -15.52
CA PHE A 235 -14.96 18.00 -14.76
C PHE A 235 -16.06 17.04 -14.29
N HIS A 236 -15.74 15.75 -14.33
CA HIS A 236 -16.58 14.74 -13.73
C HIS A 236 -16.61 14.92 -12.20
N PRO A 237 -17.73 14.66 -11.49
CA PRO A 237 -17.78 14.78 -10.02
C PRO A 237 -16.77 13.88 -9.28
N GLU A 238 -16.37 12.77 -9.91
CA GLU A 238 -15.35 11.84 -9.40
C GLU A 238 -13.97 12.07 -10.06
N ALA A 239 -13.72 13.24 -10.64
CA ALA A 239 -12.43 13.55 -11.24
C ALA A 239 -11.32 13.54 -10.17
N PHE A 240 -10.13 13.07 -10.54
CA PHE A 240 -8.95 13.09 -9.68
C PHE A 240 -7.79 13.85 -10.31
N GLY A 241 -6.93 14.41 -9.46
CA GLY A 241 -5.70 15.11 -9.82
C GLY A 241 -4.45 14.27 -9.52
N GLY A 242 -3.44 14.36 -10.38
CA GLY A 242 -2.14 13.73 -10.22
C GLY A 242 -1.00 14.71 -10.45
N CYS A 243 -0.26 15.04 -9.40
CA CYS A 243 0.95 15.87 -9.49
C CYS A 243 2.21 15.02 -9.35
N LEU A 244 2.86 14.70 -10.47
CA LEU A 244 4.08 13.89 -10.46
C LEU A 244 5.21 14.57 -9.69
N GLU A 245 5.36 15.88 -9.83
CA GLU A 245 6.38 16.65 -9.13
C GLU A 245 6.22 16.59 -7.60
N ALA A 246 5.00 16.51 -7.08
CA ALA A 246 4.78 16.32 -5.64
C ALA A 246 5.35 14.99 -5.10
N GLU A 247 5.56 14.01 -5.98
CA GLU A 247 6.08 12.69 -5.62
C GLU A 247 7.60 12.59 -5.83
N ILE A 248 8.16 13.29 -6.82
CA ILE A 248 9.58 13.14 -7.21
C ILE A 248 10.42 14.42 -7.05
N GLY A 249 9.79 15.54 -6.72
CA GLY A 249 10.38 16.88 -6.71
C GLY A 249 10.16 17.65 -8.01
N GLN A 250 10.55 18.93 -8.01
CA GLN A 250 10.38 19.85 -9.15
C GLN A 250 11.30 19.45 -10.31
N VAL A 251 10.74 19.15 -11.49
CA VAL A 251 11.47 18.69 -12.68
C VAL A 251 11.52 19.73 -13.80
N GLY A 252 11.06 20.96 -13.54
CA GLY A 252 11.27 22.10 -14.43
C GLY A 252 10.73 21.88 -15.85
N ALA A 253 11.56 22.04 -16.87
CA ALA A 253 11.14 21.96 -18.27
C ALA A 253 10.61 20.57 -18.70
N ALA A 254 10.94 19.51 -17.96
CA ALA A 254 10.42 18.18 -18.25
C ALA A 254 8.96 17.99 -17.82
N ALA A 255 8.42 18.86 -16.96
CA ALA A 255 7.14 18.65 -16.28
C ALA A 255 5.96 18.42 -17.24
N GLY A 256 5.83 19.21 -18.32
CA GLY A 256 4.71 19.08 -19.27
C GLY A 256 4.72 17.73 -20.01
N VAL A 257 5.87 17.32 -20.54
CA VAL A 257 5.98 16.02 -21.24
C VAL A 257 5.82 14.85 -20.27
N MET A 258 6.38 14.95 -19.06
CA MET A 258 6.22 13.92 -18.02
C MET A 258 4.76 13.82 -17.54
N ALA A 259 4.04 14.94 -17.42
CA ALA A 259 2.61 14.93 -17.08
C ALA A 259 1.77 14.22 -18.14
N LEU A 260 2.04 14.47 -19.43
CA LEU A 260 1.39 13.77 -20.54
C LEU A 260 1.70 12.27 -20.55
N ALA A 261 2.99 11.91 -20.44
CA ALA A 261 3.41 10.51 -20.38
C ALA A 261 2.78 9.79 -19.19
N HIS A 262 2.72 10.46 -18.03
CA HIS A 262 2.06 9.93 -16.84
C HIS A 262 0.56 9.74 -17.06
N ALA A 263 -0.12 10.70 -17.67
CA ALA A 263 -1.55 10.62 -17.94
C ALA A 263 -1.91 9.39 -18.80
N PHE A 264 -1.19 9.16 -19.89
CA PHE A 264 -1.42 7.99 -20.76
C PHE A 264 -0.98 6.67 -20.11
N ALA A 265 0.08 6.70 -19.29
CA ALA A 265 0.46 5.54 -18.49
C ALA A 265 -0.65 5.17 -17.48
N SER A 266 -1.29 6.15 -16.82
CA SER A 266 -2.39 5.89 -15.88
C SER A 266 -3.57 5.17 -16.55
N VAL A 267 -3.89 5.48 -17.81
CA VAL A 267 -4.89 4.72 -18.59
C VAL A 267 -4.41 3.27 -18.82
N ARG A 268 -3.18 3.09 -19.32
CA ARG A 268 -2.62 1.76 -19.61
C ARG A 268 -2.66 0.84 -18.39
N HIS A 269 -2.44 1.40 -17.21
CA HIS A 269 -2.43 0.69 -15.93
C HIS A 269 -3.82 0.64 -15.26
N GLY A 270 -4.89 1.06 -15.94
CA GLY A 270 -6.26 0.98 -15.44
C GLY A 270 -6.50 1.80 -14.18
N VAL A 271 -5.78 2.91 -14.00
CA VAL A 271 -6.03 3.92 -12.94
C VAL A 271 -7.08 4.94 -13.38
N CYS A 272 -7.20 5.13 -14.71
CA CYS A 272 -8.25 5.93 -15.31
C CYS A 272 -9.06 5.03 -16.26
N PRO A 273 -10.40 5.13 -16.26
CA PRO A 273 -11.22 4.34 -17.15
C PRO A 273 -10.82 4.54 -18.62
N PRO A 274 -10.78 3.46 -19.43
CA PRO A 274 -10.49 3.58 -20.86
C PRO A 274 -11.53 4.48 -21.55
N GLY A 275 -11.08 5.26 -22.54
CA GLY A 275 -11.92 6.22 -23.25
C GLY A 275 -12.32 7.47 -22.47
N ALA A 276 -12.01 7.57 -21.17
CA ALA A 276 -12.28 8.76 -20.40
C ALA A 276 -11.35 9.92 -20.83
N PRO A 277 -11.86 11.16 -20.91
CA PRO A 277 -11.02 12.32 -21.19
C PRO A 277 -10.06 12.60 -20.04
N ILE A 278 -8.80 12.80 -20.40
CA ILE A 278 -7.68 13.12 -19.51
C ILE A 278 -7.09 14.47 -19.91
N LEU A 279 -6.76 15.30 -18.92
CA LEU A 279 -6.14 16.61 -19.13
C LEU A 279 -4.72 16.60 -18.56
N ALA A 280 -3.75 17.05 -19.34
CA ALA A 280 -2.42 17.38 -18.82
C ALA A 280 -2.19 18.90 -18.94
N TRP A 281 -1.55 19.52 -17.95
CA TRP A 281 -1.26 20.96 -17.96
C TRP A 281 0.05 21.29 -17.25
N ALA A 282 0.65 22.43 -17.60
CA ALA A 282 1.81 22.98 -16.90
C ALA A 282 1.92 24.51 -17.09
N ILE A 283 2.74 25.13 -16.24
CA ILE A 283 3.09 26.56 -16.28
C ILE A 283 4.61 26.70 -16.29
N SER A 284 5.12 27.29 -17.37
CA SER A 284 6.52 27.67 -17.51
C SER A 284 6.88 28.86 -16.62
N ARG A 285 8.18 29.02 -16.35
CA ARG A 285 8.73 30.13 -15.54
C ARG A 285 8.36 31.51 -16.10
N ASP A 286 8.32 31.63 -17.42
CA ASP A 286 7.95 32.84 -18.17
C ASP A 286 6.45 33.16 -18.13
N GLY A 287 5.66 32.40 -17.37
CA GLY A 287 4.21 32.57 -17.32
C GLY A 287 3.48 31.97 -18.53
N THR A 288 4.10 31.18 -19.39
CA THR A 288 3.35 30.44 -20.40
C THR A 288 2.56 29.31 -19.73
N ARG A 289 1.23 29.29 -19.91
CA ARG A 289 0.35 28.19 -19.51
C ARG A 289 0.13 27.31 -20.72
N GLY A 290 0.13 25.99 -20.52
CA GLY A 290 -0.25 25.06 -21.58
C GLY A 290 -1.05 23.90 -21.03
N LEU A 291 -1.92 23.37 -21.88
CA LEU A 291 -2.67 22.16 -21.61
C LEU A 291 -2.89 21.33 -22.87
N ALA A 292 -3.13 20.05 -22.67
CA ALA A 292 -3.58 19.14 -23.71
C ALA A 292 -4.65 18.20 -23.16
N LEU A 293 -5.68 18.00 -23.96
CA LEU A 293 -6.77 17.06 -23.72
C LEU A 293 -6.50 15.80 -24.54
N GLY A 294 -6.59 14.65 -23.90
CA GLY A 294 -6.48 13.35 -24.55
C GLY A 294 -7.58 12.40 -24.11
N VAL A 295 -7.62 11.25 -24.75
CA VAL A 295 -8.45 10.09 -24.36
C VAL A 295 -7.58 8.85 -24.37
N GLY A 296 -7.72 8.05 -23.33
CA GLY A 296 -7.07 6.74 -23.25
C GLY A 296 -7.53 5.80 -24.37
N ALA A 297 -6.63 4.96 -24.89
CA ALA A 297 -7.04 3.92 -25.82
C ALA A 297 -8.02 2.95 -25.14
N GLU A 298 -8.97 2.41 -25.90
CA GLU A 298 -9.75 1.26 -25.44
C GLU A 298 -8.77 0.12 -25.21
N SER A 299 -8.51 -0.22 -23.95
CA SER A 299 -7.64 -1.34 -23.66
C SER A 299 -8.34 -2.62 -24.12
N ASN A 300 -7.71 -3.37 -25.02
CA ASN A 300 -8.04 -4.77 -25.15
C ASN A 300 -7.82 -5.38 -23.77
N ALA A 301 -8.86 -5.98 -23.17
CA ALA A 301 -8.81 -6.53 -21.81
C ALA A 301 -7.63 -7.51 -21.56
N MET A 302 -7.01 -8.01 -22.64
CA MET A 302 -5.82 -8.86 -22.67
C MET A 302 -4.47 -8.12 -22.52
N ASP A 303 -4.36 -6.83 -22.90
CA ASP A 303 -3.13 -6.02 -22.85
C ASP A 303 -3.09 -5.04 -21.66
N THR A 304 -4.22 -4.83 -20.99
CA THR A 304 -4.24 -4.20 -19.66
C THR A 304 -3.58 -5.12 -18.65
N LEU A 305 -2.55 -4.62 -17.97
CA LEU A 305 -2.37 -4.97 -16.56
C LEU A 305 -3.71 -4.61 -15.91
N ARG A 306 -4.47 -5.62 -15.48
CA ARG A 306 -5.92 -5.49 -15.19
C ARG A 306 -6.20 -4.28 -14.29
N PRO A 307 -7.28 -3.51 -14.56
CA PRO A 307 -7.65 -2.37 -13.72
C PRO A 307 -7.89 -2.81 -12.27
N LEU A 308 -7.31 -2.09 -11.32
CA LEU A 308 -7.57 -2.23 -9.88
C LEU A 308 -8.87 -1.54 -9.43
N GLU A 309 -9.63 -0.99 -10.39
CA GLU A 309 -10.76 -0.07 -10.17
C GLU A 309 -11.97 -0.70 -9.46
N GLU A 310 -12.12 -2.03 -9.38
CA GLU A 310 -13.30 -2.59 -8.70
C GLU A 310 -13.25 -2.46 -7.17
N ARG A 311 -12.11 -2.14 -6.54
CA ARG A 311 -12.04 -2.10 -5.05
C ARG A 311 -11.26 -0.95 -4.41
N ILE A 312 -10.56 -0.08 -5.15
CA ILE A 312 -9.84 1.06 -4.57
C ILE A 312 -10.29 2.36 -5.19
N ARG A 313 -11.37 2.94 -4.64
CA ARG A 313 -11.62 4.37 -4.82
C ARG A 313 -10.55 5.13 -4.04
N PRO A 314 -9.81 6.08 -4.65
CA PRO A 314 -9.06 7.05 -3.86
C PRO A 314 -10.08 7.81 -3.01
N ARG A 315 -10.12 7.53 -1.70
CA ARG A 315 -10.77 8.46 -0.78
C ARG A 315 -9.94 9.74 -0.84
N CYS A 316 -10.56 10.80 -1.36
CA CYS A 316 -10.06 12.15 -1.16
C CYS A 316 -9.96 12.33 0.36
N LEU A 317 -8.72 12.37 0.88
CA LEU A 317 -8.49 12.71 2.27
C LEU A 317 -8.93 14.15 2.43
N ASP A 318 -9.94 14.37 3.26
CA ASP A 318 -10.26 15.70 3.73
C ASP A 318 -9.05 16.20 4.52
N LEU A 319 -8.27 17.10 3.91
CA LEU A 319 -7.08 17.70 4.52
C LEU A 319 -7.43 18.50 5.79
N HIS A 320 -8.71 18.74 6.05
CA HIS A 320 -9.20 19.34 7.30
C HIS A 320 -9.43 18.33 8.44
N ALA A 321 -9.34 17.01 8.18
CA ALA A 321 -9.58 15.97 9.19
C ALA A 321 -8.31 15.54 9.97
N VAL A 322 -7.14 16.07 9.63
CA VAL A 322 -5.92 15.90 10.42
C VAL A 322 -5.76 17.13 11.30
N SER A 323 -6.42 17.11 12.47
CA SER A 323 -5.92 17.92 13.58
C SER A 323 -4.52 17.40 13.89
N PRO A 324 -3.49 18.26 13.98
CA PRO A 324 -2.25 17.83 14.57
C PRO A 324 -2.58 17.38 16.00
N ASP A 325 -2.27 16.12 16.33
CA ASP A 325 -2.31 15.65 17.70
C ASP A 325 -1.36 16.53 18.53
N GLU A 326 -1.93 17.36 19.40
CA GLU A 326 -1.24 18.25 20.37
C GLU A 326 -0.57 17.48 21.52
N HIS A 327 -0.12 16.25 21.30
CA HIS A 327 0.53 15.43 22.31
C HIS A 327 1.92 14.97 21.89
N ALA A 328 2.72 15.90 21.37
CA ALA A 328 4.16 15.86 21.58
C ALA A 328 4.45 16.59 22.90
N SER A 329 4.61 15.82 23.98
CA SER A 329 5.14 16.28 25.25
C SER A 329 6.51 16.92 25.04
N LEU A 330 6.53 18.25 24.82
CA LEU A 330 7.71 19.08 24.96
C LEU A 330 8.12 19.06 26.43
N GLY A 331 9.10 18.22 26.74
CA GLY A 331 9.75 18.25 28.04
C GLY A 331 10.45 19.58 28.27
N ASP A 332 10.14 20.19 29.41
CA ASP A 332 10.94 21.17 30.17
C ASP A 332 11.83 22.11 29.35
N LEU A 333 11.19 23.03 28.62
CA LEU A 333 11.79 24.35 28.35
C LEU A 333 11.22 25.34 29.35
N ALA A 334 11.93 25.53 30.45
CA ALA A 334 11.71 26.64 31.38
C ALA A 334 11.80 27.96 30.60
N THR A 335 10.64 28.52 30.28
CA THR A 335 10.51 29.85 29.72
C THR A 335 10.34 30.82 30.89
N GLU A 336 11.37 31.63 31.13
CA GLU A 336 11.22 32.88 31.88
C GLU A 336 10.26 33.76 31.06
N ALA A 337 8.98 33.69 31.39
CA ALA A 337 7.98 34.60 30.86
C ALA A 337 8.15 35.94 31.55
N ASP A 338 8.74 36.91 30.85
CA ASP A 338 8.58 38.32 31.19
C ASP A 338 7.08 38.66 31.15
N GLU A 339 6.48 38.83 32.33
CA GLU A 339 5.14 39.38 32.49
C GLU A 339 5.13 40.83 32.01
N VAL A 340 4.94 41.04 30.71
CA VAL A 340 4.57 42.37 30.19
C VAL A 340 3.10 42.59 30.53
N PRO A 341 2.75 43.64 31.30
CA PRO A 341 1.35 43.92 31.66
C PRO A 341 0.53 44.17 30.40
N PHE A 342 -0.55 43.41 30.26
CA PHE A 342 -1.52 43.55 29.18
C PHE A 342 -2.19 44.92 29.25
N ASP A 343 -1.93 45.77 28.25
CA ASP A 343 -2.56 47.08 28.11
C ASP A 343 -3.87 46.95 27.30
N PRO A 344 -5.05 47.04 27.94
CA PRO A 344 -6.33 46.92 27.27
C PRO A 344 -6.62 48.09 26.30
N ASP A 345 -5.96 49.23 26.44
CA ASP A 345 -6.15 50.38 25.54
C ASP A 345 -5.37 50.19 24.22
N ALA A 346 -4.28 49.41 24.21
CA ALA A 346 -3.59 49.00 22.99
C ALA A 346 -4.38 47.95 22.18
N ALA A 347 -5.24 47.16 22.84
CA ALA A 347 -6.06 46.13 22.20
C ALA A 347 -7.30 46.66 21.46
N LEU A 348 -7.63 47.96 21.62
CA LEU A 348 -8.77 48.61 20.98
C LEU A 348 -8.39 49.50 19.78
N ALA A 349 -7.12 49.54 19.38
CA ALA A 349 -6.73 50.14 18.11
C ALA A 349 -7.33 49.32 16.94
N PRO A 350 -7.93 49.94 15.91
CA PRO A 350 -8.44 49.22 14.75
C PRO A 350 -7.33 48.35 14.17
N ALA A 351 -7.59 47.06 13.95
CA ALA A 351 -6.62 46.03 13.57
C ALA A 351 -5.82 46.29 12.27
N ASN A 352 -6.08 47.41 11.58
CA ASN A 352 -5.38 47.85 10.38
C ASN A 352 -4.36 48.99 10.61
N ASP A 353 -4.27 49.57 11.81
CA ASP A 353 -3.35 50.69 12.13
C ASP A 353 -2.17 50.30 13.03
N ILE A 354 -2.05 49.03 13.41
CA ILE A 354 -0.78 48.51 13.93
C ILE A 354 0.16 48.43 12.72
N LEU A 355 0.98 49.48 12.54
CA LEU A 355 2.17 49.40 11.69
C LEU A 355 2.80 48.03 11.96
N PRO A 356 2.99 47.17 10.93
CA PRO A 356 3.58 45.86 11.17
C PRO A 356 4.81 46.10 12.02
N LEU A 357 4.91 45.40 13.17
CA LEU A 357 6.17 45.30 13.89
C LEU A 357 7.14 44.78 12.84
N GLU A 358 7.88 45.72 12.24
CA GLU A 358 8.93 45.46 11.28
C GLU A 358 9.95 44.67 12.07
N ARG A 359 9.75 43.35 12.15
CA ARG A 359 10.88 42.47 12.38
C ARG A 359 11.85 42.88 11.30
N PRO A 360 13.05 43.37 11.67
CA PRO A 360 14.04 43.72 10.66
C PRO A 360 14.12 42.54 9.72
N LEU A 361 13.93 42.81 8.42
CA LEU A 361 14.18 41.80 7.40
C LEU A 361 15.54 41.18 7.74
N PRO A 362 15.69 39.84 7.70
CA PRO A 362 16.97 39.21 7.95
C PRO A 362 18.04 39.96 7.18
N ASP A 363 19.18 40.25 7.82
CA ASP A 363 20.29 40.92 7.15
C ASP A 363 20.47 40.29 5.76
N PRO A 364 20.63 41.11 4.70
CA PRO A 364 20.75 40.60 3.35
C PRO A 364 21.81 39.50 3.37
N ILE A 365 21.42 38.27 3.03
CA ILE A 365 22.32 37.12 2.97
C ILE A 365 23.30 37.42 1.83
N THR A 366 24.37 38.16 2.13
CA THR A 366 25.28 38.71 1.12
C THR A 366 26.24 37.66 0.57
N GLU A 367 26.32 36.49 1.19
CA GLU A 367 27.12 35.38 0.70
C GLU A 367 26.22 34.18 0.39
N ALA A 368 26.17 33.80 -0.89
CA ALA A 368 25.48 32.58 -1.32
C ALA A 368 26.07 31.40 -0.52
N PRO A 369 25.24 30.57 0.14
CA PRO A 369 25.73 29.46 0.93
C PRO A 369 26.55 28.53 0.03
N MET A 370 27.77 28.21 0.45
CA MET A 370 28.62 27.29 -0.29
C MET A 370 27.94 25.91 -0.30
N VAL A 371 27.56 25.44 -1.49
CA VAL A 371 27.01 24.09 -1.70
C VAL A 371 28.11 23.21 -2.28
N GLN A 372 28.28 22.02 -1.71
CA GLN A 372 29.27 21.04 -2.18
C GLN A 372 28.60 19.70 -2.48
N LEU A 373 29.08 19.01 -3.52
CA LEU A 373 28.67 17.65 -3.83
C LEU A 373 29.38 16.68 -2.88
N ASP A 374 28.61 15.95 -2.06
CA ASP A 374 29.16 14.93 -1.18
C ASP A 374 29.31 13.61 -1.94
N ARG A 375 30.53 13.35 -2.43
CA ARG A 375 30.85 12.16 -3.23
C ARG A 375 30.75 10.86 -2.43
N GLU A 376 30.91 10.90 -1.11
CA GLU A 376 30.84 9.70 -0.28
C GLU A 376 29.40 9.18 -0.14
N ARG A 377 28.42 10.08 -0.24
CA ARG A 377 26.98 9.74 -0.26
C ARG A 377 26.51 9.20 -1.60
N LEU A 378 27.26 9.44 -2.68
CA LEU A 378 26.87 9.05 -4.02
C LEU A 378 27.30 7.61 -4.32
N ARG A 379 26.30 6.72 -4.42
CA ARG A 379 26.49 5.34 -4.89
C ARG A 379 25.87 5.19 -6.29
N PRO A 380 26.66 5.33 -7.37
CA PRO A 380 26.14 5.11 -8.71
C PRO A 380 25.70 3.65 -8.85
N VAL A 381 24.56 3.44 -9.48
CA VAL A 381 24.01 2.10 -9.77
C VAL A 381 23.81 1.98 -11.27
N SER A 382 23.91 0.79 -11.85
CA SER A 382 23.43 0.62 -13.23
C SER A 382 21.90 0.71 -13.25
N LEU A 383 21.28 1.04 -14.40
CA LEU A 383 19.82 1.02 -14.50
C LEU A 383 19.23 -0.37 -14.18
N PRO A 384 19.79 -1.49 -14.71
CA PRO A 384 19.38 -2.83 -14.27
C PRO A 384 19.58 -3.07 -12.77
N GLY A 385 20.66 -2.54 -12.18
CA GLY A 385 20.90 -2.60 -10.74
C GLY A 385 19.86 -1.83 -9.93
N PHE A 386 19.46 -0.65 -10.40
CA PHE A 386 18.37 0.13 -9.80
C PHE A 386 17.04 -0.64 -9.81
N TYR A 387 16.67 -1.26 -10.95
CA TYR A 387 15.47 -2.09 -11.01
C TYR A 387 15.57 -3.34 -10.14
N ALA A 388 16.75 -3.97 -10.04
CA ALA A 388 16.97 -5.07 -9.11
C ALA A 388 16.75 -4.63 -7.65
N GLU A 389 17.25 -3.46 -7.26
CA GLU A 389 17.02 -2.87 -5.92
C GLU A 389 15.53 -2.59 -5.67
N VAL A 390 14.79 -2.04 -6.64
CA VAL A 390 13.34 -1.83 -6.54
C VAL A 390 12.63 -3.16 -6.29
N VAL A 391 12.95 -4.18 -7.10
CA VAL A 391 12.26 -5.48 -7.02
C VAL A 391 12.55 -6.19 -5.70
N ALA A 392 13.81 -6.20 -5.26
CA ALA A 392 14.20 -6.78 -3.98
C ALA A 392 13.50 -6.08 -2.81
N HIS A 393 13.52 -4.74 -2.79
CA HIS A 393 12.85 -3.95 -1.75
C HIS A 393 11.34 -4.19 -1.72
N CYS A 394 10.67 -4.18 -2.87
CA CYS A 394 9.25 -4.44 -2.94
C CYS A 394 8.91 -5.87 -2.53
N ALA A 395 9.71 -6.89 -2.90
CA ALA A 395 9.48 -8.27 -2.49
C ALA A 395 9.58 -8.44 -0.96
N GLU A 396 10.59 -7.82 -0.35
CA GLU A 396 10.74 -7.77 1.11
C GLU A 396 9.56 -7.04 1.78
N ALA A 397 9.18 -5.87 1.26
CA ALA A 397 8.06 -5.09 1.77
C ALA A 397 6.73 -5.84 1.67
N LEU A 398 6.50 -6.60 0.60
CA LEU A 398 5.32 -7.47 0.46
C LEU A 398 5.28 -8.56 1.53
N GLY A 399 6.43 -9.19 1.82
CA GLY A 399 6.53 -10.16 2.91
C GLY A 399 6.23 -9.53 4.28
N MET A 400 6.83 -8.37 4.57
CA MET A 400 6.56 -7.62 5.78
C MET A 400 5.08 -7.20 5.90
N LEU A 401 4.49 -6.67 4.84
CA LEU A 401 3.08 -6.28 4.80
C LEU A 401 2.15 -7.48 4.96
N GLY A 402 2.48 -8.65 4.39
CA GLY A 402 1.76 -9.89 4.64
C GLY A 402 1.77 -10.28 6.13
N LYS A 403 2.93 -10.18 6.78
CA LYS A 403 3.10 -10.46 8.21
C LYS A 403 2.33 -9.48 9.09
N VAL A 404 2.42 -8.19 8.76
CA VAL A 404 1.69 -7.13 9.46
C VAL A 404 0.19 -7.32 9.26
N ARG A 405 -0.27 -7.67 8.05
CA ARG A 405 -1.68 -7.97 7.75
C ARG A 405 -2.22 -9.11 8.60
N GLU A 406 -1.43 -10.15 8.87
CA GLU A 406 -1.85 -11.24 9.76
C GLU A 406 -2.01 -10.80 11.23
N ARG A 407 -1.13 -9.92 11.69
CA ARG A 407 -1.03 -9.52 13.11
C ARG A 407 -1.83 -8.27 13.47
N SER A 408 -2.19 -7.46 12.48
CA SER A 408 -2.82 -6.18 12.71
C SER A 408 -4.32 -6.30 12.88
N PRO A 409 -4.95 -5.36 13.63
CA PRO A 409 -6.39 -5.22 13.66
C PRO A 409 -7.00 -5.15 12.26
N ARG A 410 -8.13 -5.84 12.06
CA ARG A 410 -8.87 -5.88 10.78
C ARG A 410 -9.12 -4.48 10.19
N ARG A 411 -9.39 -3.47 11.02
CA ARG A 411 -9.61 -2.08 10.56
C ARG A 411 -8.44 -1.48 9.76
N GLY A 412 -7.21 -1.94 10.00
CA GLY A 412 -6.01 -1.49 9.28
C GLY A 412 -5.68 -2.30 8.03
N VAL A 413 -6.35 -3.44 7.80
CA VAL A 413 -6.06 -4.34 6.68
C VAL A 413 -6.32 -3.71 5.30
N PRO A 414 -7.40 -2.93 5.06
CA PRO A 414 -7.62 -2.30 3.76
C PRO A 414 -6.45 -1.41 3.30
N GLU A 415 -5.85 -0.67 4.23
CA GLU A 415 -4.68 0.16 3.95
C GLU A 415 -3.45 -0.68 3.60
N MET A 416 -3.25 -1.81 4.29
CA MET A 416 -2.17 -2.75 3.97
C MET A 416 -2.37 -3.39 2.60
N GLU A 417 -3.60 -3.77 2.25
CA GLU A 417 -3.95 -4.32 0.94
C GLU A 417 -3.68 -3.30 -0.18
N ARG A 418 -4.01 -2.02 0.03
CA ARG A 418 -3.65 -0.94 -0.89
C ARG A 418 -2.13 -0.80 -1.07
N ARG A 419 -1.37 -0.89 0.01
CA ARG A 419 0.10 -0.83 -0.03
C ARG A 419 0.72 -2.05 -0.72
N LEU A 420 0.19 -3.26 -0.48
CA LEU A 420 0.62 -4.48 -1.18
C LEU A 420 0.53 -4.29 -2.70
N LEU A 421 -0.59 -3.75 -3.17
CA LEU A 421 -0.80 -3.48 -4.59
C LEU A 421 0.19 -2.46 -5.15
N CYS A 422 0.49 -1.38 -4.40
CA CYS A 422 1.50 -0.41 -4.82
C CYS A 422 2.89 -1.04 -5.05
N HIS A 423 3.30 -2.00 -4.20
CA HIS A 423 4.57 -2.72 -4.38
C HIS A 423 4.53 -3.69 -5.57
N ILE A 424 3.39 -4.37 -5.81
CA ILE A 424 3.21 -5.22 -6.98
C ILE A 424 3.33 -4.38 -8.26
N ASP A 425 2.66 -3.23 -8.32
CA ASP A 425 2.70 -2.31 -9.44
C ASP A 425 4.14 -1.79 -9.70
N ALA A 426 4.88 -1.47 -8.64
CA ALA A 426 6.28 -1.09 -8.74
C ALA A 426 7.15 -2.22 -9.33
N ILE A 427 6.90 -3.48 -8.98
CA ILE A 427 7.64 -4.59 -9.58
C ILE A 427 7.29 -4.73 -11.06
N HIS A 428 6.01 -4.66 -11.43
CA HIS A 428 5.60 -4.71 -12.84
C HIS A 428 6.19 -3.56 -13.66
N ALA A 429 6.23 -2.35 -13.08
CA ALA A 429 6.82 -1.17 -13.71
C ALA A 429 8.34 -1.27 -13.93
N SER A 430 9.03 -2.18 -13.23
CA SER A 430 10.46 -2.46 -13.44
C SER A 430 10.75 -3.26 -14.72
N GLY A 431 9.71 -3.65 -15.46
CA GLY A 431 9.81 -4.21 -16.81
C GLY A 431 10.11 -5.70 -16.85
N ARG A 432 10.49 -6.21 -18.03
CA ARG A 432 10.59 -7.66 -18.32
C ARG A 432 11.61 -8.39 -17.45
N MET A 433 12.62 -7.70 -16.94
CA MET A 433 13.66 -8.30 -16.08
C MET A 433 13.23 -8.41 -14.63
N ALA A 434 12.11 -7.82 -14.24
CA ALA A 434 11.61 -7.86 -12.88
C ALA A 434 11.44 -9.30 -12.36
N LEU A 435 10.93 -10.21 -13.19
CA LEU A 435 10.77 -11.62 -12.83
C LEU A 435 12.12 -12.33 -12.63
N GLY A 436 13.15 -11.96 -13.38
CA GLY A 436 14.50 -12.47 -13.18
C GLY A 436 15.09 -12.01 -11.85
N HIS A 437 14.93 -10.72 -11.53
CA HIS A 437 15.34 -10.17 -10.23
C HIS A 437 14.57 -10.79 -9.06
N LEU A 438 13.27 -11.03 -9.23
CA LEU A 438 12.42 -11.69 -8.23
C LEU A 438 12.92 -13.11 -7.93
N VAL A 439 13.25 -13.89 -8.97
CA VAL A 439 13.80 -15.25 -8.82
C VAL A 439 15.13 -15.24 -8.07
N THR A 440 16.01 -14.28 -8.36
CA THR A 440 17.27 -14.11 -7.62
C THR A 440 17.01 -13.79 -6.15
N SER A 441 16.16 -12.80 -5.86
CA SER A 441 15.77 -12.40 -4.50
C SER A 441 15.18 -13.57 -3.71
N PHE A 442 14.31 -14.35 -4.34
CA PHE A 442 13.69 -15.53 -3.71
C PHE A 442 14.72 -16.59 -3.32
N ARG A 443 15.73 -16.86 -4.15
CA ARG A 443 16.78 -17.84 -3.83
C ARG A 443 17.61 -17.43 -2.61
N GLU A 444 17.85 -16.12 -2.46
CA GLU A 444 18.60 -15.57 -1.33
C GLU A 444 17.83 -15.66 -0.01
N HIS A 445 16.50 -15.80 -0.06
CA HIS A 445 15.60 -15.79 1.10
C HIS A 445 14.68 -17.02 1.13
N LEU A 446 15.15 -18.17 0.64
CA LEU A 446 14.35 -19.40 0.53
C LEU A 446 13.79 -19.87 1.88
N ASP A 447 14.51 -19.62 2.97
CA ASP A 447 14.13 -20.01 4.32
C ASP A 447 13.09 -19.07 4.97
N ASP A 448 12.72 -17.96 4.31
CA ASP A 448 11.69 -17.02 4.81
C ASP A 448 10.33 -17.26 4.12
N PRO A 449 9.33 -17.80 4.85
CA PRO A 449 7.98 -17.99 4.33
C PRO A 449 7.27 -16.70 3.90
N TRP A 450 7.60 -15.56 4.52
CA TRP A 450 7.01 -14.26 4.14
C TRP A 450 7.61 -13.70 2.87
N HIS A 451 8.91 -13.92 2.63
CA HIS A 451 9.50 -13.61 1.34
C HIS A 451 8.88 -14.46 0.23
N THR A 452 8.64 -15.76 0.51
CA THR A 452 7.93 -16.66 -0.41
C THR A 452 6.51 -16.19 -0.72
N PHE A 453 5.78 -15.70 0.29
CA PHE A 453 4.45 -15.09 0.13
C PHE A 453 4.50 -13.91 -0.86
N GLY A 454 5.40 -12.95 -0.62
CA GLY A 454 5.57 -11.78 -1.48
C GLY A 454 5.95 -12.16 -2.91
N ALA A 455 6.91 -13.06 -3.08
CA ALA A 455 7.35 -13.53 -4.40
C ALA A 455 6.22 -14.25 -5.16
N THR A 456 5.39 -15.05 -4.48
CA THR A 456 4.23 -15.70 -5.08
C THR A 456 3.20 -14.69 -5.59
N LEU A 457 2.87 -13.68 -4.78
CA LEU A 457 1.92 -12.62 -5.18
C LEU A 457 2.39 -11.91 -6.45
N VAL A 458 3.67 -11.55 -6.51
CA VAL A 458 4.25 -10.83 -7.65
C VAL A 458 4.25 -11.68 -8.91
N ALA A 459 4.73 -12.93 -8.80
CA ALA A 459 4.76 -13.84 -9.94
C ALA A 459 3.35 -14.08 -10.49
N MET A 460 2.35 -14.22 -9.62
CA MET A 460 0.96 -14.37 -10.05
C MET A 460 0.37 -13.10 -10.65
N GLY A 461 0.65 -11.93 -10.08
CA GLY A 461 0.24 -10.64 -10.65
C GLY A 461 0.82 -10.42 -12.05
N ALA A 462 1.99 -11.00 -12.34
CA ALA A 462 2.63 -10.97 -13.66
C ALA A 462 2.17 -12.10 -14.60
N GLY A 463 1.25 -12.97 -14.17
CA GLY A 463 0.82 -14.14 -14.95
C GLY A 463 1.89 -15.21 -15.13
N ALA A 464 2.94 -15.22 -14.31
CA ALA A 464 4.08 -16.11 -14.43
C ALA A 464 3.89 -17.40 -13.60
N SER A 465 2.86 -18.19 -13.94
CA SER A 465 2.51 -19.43 -13.25
C SER A 465 3.66 -20.46 -13.24
N ASN A 466 4.49 -20.49 -14.29
CA ASN A 466 5.70 -21.30 -14.38
C ASN A 466 6.75 -20.94 -13.31
N ILE A 467 6.90 -19.66 -12.96
CA ILE A 467 7.82 -19.20 -11.92
C ILE A 467 7.31 -19.66 -10.56
N VAL A 468 6.00 -19.60 -10.31
CA VAL A 468 5.42 -20.12 -9.06
C VAL A 468 5.65 -21.61 -8.91
N SER A 469 5.42 -22.41 -9.95
CA SER A 469 5.74 -23.85 -9.92
C SER A 469 7.22 -24.09 -9.59
N TRP A 470 8.12 -23.37 -10.26
CA TRP A 470 9.56 -23.47 -9.98
C TRP A 470 9.92 -23.07 -8.54
N MET A 471 9.31 -22.00 -8.00
CA MET A 471 9.53 -21.58 -6.61
C MET A 471 9.05 -22.65 -5.63
N ILE A 472 7.85 -23.19 -5.84
CA ILE A 472 7.32 -24.30 -5.03
C ILE A 472 8.24 -25.51 -5.08
N ASP A 473 8.86 -25.76 -6.24
CA ASP A 473 9.79 -26.86 -6.37
C ASP A 473 11.08 -26.67 -5.57
N ALA A 474 11.48 -25.43 -5.28
CA ALA A 474 12.63 -25.15 -4.43
C ALA A 474 12.32 -25.27 -2.93
N LEU A 475 11.05 -25.31 -2.52
CA LEU A 475 10.68 -25.26 -1.10
C LEU A 475 10.95 -26.57 -0.35
N PRO A 476 11.25 -26.50 0.97
CA PRO A 476 11.36 -27.68 1.82
C PRO A 476 10.05 -28.46 1.90
N GLU A 477 10.07 -29.77 1.63
CA GLU A 477 8.85 -30.59 1.48
C GLU A 477 7.94 -30.63 2.72
N GLY A 478 8.50 -30.43 3.90
CA GLY A 478 7.79 -30.48 5.18
C GLY A 478 7.35 -29.14 5.74
N SER A 479 7.60 -28.01 5.06
CA SER A 479 7.32 -26.69 5.64
C SER A 479 5.84 -26.30 5.53
N ALA A 480 5.12 -26.47 6.63
CA ALA A 480 3.71 -26.09 6.74
C ALA A 480 3.47 -24.57 6.60
N GLU A 481 4.43 -23.75 7.05
CA GLU A 481 4.30 -22.30 6.98
C GLU A 481 4.43 -21.79 5.54
N HIS A 482 5.42 -22.28 4.77
CA HIS A 482 5.51 -21.98 3.35
C HIS A 482 4.25 -22.44 2.60
N ALA A 483 3.78 -23.66 2.85
CA ALA A 483 2.59 -24.20 2.18
C ALA A 483 1.35 -23.32 2.43
N ARG A 484 1.14 -22.91 3.68
CA ARG A 484 0.04 -22.02 4.08
C ARG A 484 0.14 -20.67 3.39
N LEU A 485 1.31 -20.03 3.42
CA LEU A 485 1.49 -18.67 2.91
C LEU A 485 1.46 -18.62 1.38
N VAL A 486 2.01 -19.62 0.68
CA VAL A 486 1.86 -19.71 -0.79
C VAL A 486 0.39 -19.88 -1.16
N ALA A 487 -0.35 -20.78 -0.50
CA ALA A 487 -1.78 -20.95 -0.77
C ALA A 487 -2.59 -19.67 -0.51
N GLU A 488 -2.23 -18.92 0.54
CA GLU A 488 -2.83 -17.62 0.83
C GLU A 488 -2.54 -16.61 -0.28
N ALA A 489 -1.28 -16.48 -0.72
CA ALA A 489 -0.89 -15.60 -1.82
C ALA A 489 -1.65 -15.94 -3.11
N LEU A 490 -1.76 -17.23 -3.46
CA LEU A 490 -2.56 -17.67 -4.62
C LEU A 490 -4.04 -17.30 -4.47
N SER A 491 -4.57 -17.34 -3.25
CA SER A 491 -5.97 -17.03 -2.99
C SER A 491 -6.28 -15.53 -2.99
N LEU A 492 -5.26 -14.68 -2.76
CA LEU A 492 -5.35 -13.22 -2.93
C LEU A 492 -5.11 -12.78 -4.38
N SER A 493 -4.55 -13.64 -5.24
CA SER A 493 -4.25 -13.31 -6.63
C SER A 493 -5.48 -13.47 -7.54
N GLU A 494 -5.58 -12.68 -8.59
CA GLU A 494 -6.66 -12.80 -9.59
C GLU A 494 -6.10 -13.00 -11.01
N HIS A 495 -5.95 -14.26 -11.42
CA HIS A 495 -5.43 -14.61 -12.74
C HIS A 495 -6.19 -15.81 -13.33
N ALA A 496 -6.41 -15.80 -14.65
CA ALA A 496 -7.20 -16.83 -15.34
C ALA A 496 -6.61 -18.24 -15.19
N GLU A 497 -5.28 -18.34 -15.14
CA GLU A 497 -4.56 -19.62 -15.03
C GLU A 497 -4.50 -20.20 -13.61
N LEU A 498 -4.91 -19.46 -12.57
CA LEU A 498 -4.76 -19.90 -11.17
C LEU A 498 -5.44 -21.24 -10.89
N PHE A 499 -6.61 -21.49 -11.47
CA PHE A 499 -7.30 -22.77 -11.30
C PHE A 499 -6.54 -23.93 -11.94
N ALA A 500 -5.96 -23.71 -13.12
CA ALA A 500 -5.14 -24.71 -13.81
C ALA A 500 -3.89 -25.03 -12.99
N LEU A 501 -3.20 -24.00 -12.48
CA LEU A 501 -2.06 -24.14 -11.59
C LEU A 501 -2.46 -24.89 -10.30
N GLY A 502 -3.54 -24.48 -9.64
CA GLY A 502 -4.02 -25.12 -8.41
C GLY A 502 -4.32 -26.61 -8.59
N ARG A 503 -4.93 -27.00 -9.72
CA ARG A 503 -5.16 -28.41 -10.08
C ARG A 503 -3.86 -29.16 -10.34
N ALA A 504 -2.92 -28.56 -11.06
CA ALA A 504 -1.61 -29.16 -11.30
C ALA A 504 -0.84 -29.38 -9.97
N LEU A 505 -0.88 -28.41 -9.06
CA LEU A 505 -0.29 -28.52 -7.73
C LEU A 505 -0.97 -29.62 -6.89
N HIS A 506 -2.30 -29.69 -6.89
CA HIS A 506 -3.04 -30.74 -6.18
C HIS A 506 -2.74 -32.15 -6.71
N ALA A 507 -2.47 -32.29 -8.01
CA ALA A 507 -2.10 -33.55 -8.64
C ALA A 507 -0.60 -33.92 -8.50
N SER A 508 0.23 -33.04 -7.92
CA SER A 508 1.68 -33.24 -7.82
C SER A 508 2.05 -34.43 -6.93
N THR A 509 3.16 -35.09 -7.24
CA THR A 509 3.75 -36.13 -6.39
C THR A 509 4.34 -35.57 -5.10
N ARG A 510 4.62 -34.25 -5.06
CA ARG A 510 5.24 -33.60 -3.90
C ARG A 510 4.21 -33.17 -2.86
N PRO A 511 4.38 -33.55 -1.58
CA PRO A 511 3.40 -33.24 -0.54
C PRO A 511 3.14 -31.74 -0.33
N ILE A 512 4.17 -30.90 -0.36
CA ILE A 512 4.02 -29.45 -0.22
C ILE A 512 3.18 -28.83 -1.34
N ALA A 513 3.44 -29.21 -2.59
CA ALA A 513 2.64 -28.77 -3.74
C ALA A 513 1.19 -29.21 -3.63
N ARG A 514 0.94 -30.48 -3.24
CA ARG A 514 -0.44 -30.97 -3.01
C ARG A 514 -1.17 -30.17 -1.93
N ALA A 515 -0.50 -29.89 -0.81
CA ALA A 515 -1.08 -29.13 0.29
C ALA A 515 -1.41 -27.68 -0.12
N ILE A 516 -0.52 -27.04 -0.90
CA ILE A 516 -0.76 -25.70 -1.48
C ILE A 516 -1.98 -25.73 -2.40
N GLY A 517 -1.98 -26.65 -3.38
CA GLY A 517 -3.07 -26.79 -4.35
C GLY A 517 -4.41 -27.09 -3.68
N LEU A 518 -4.42 -27.99 -2.69
CA LEU A 518 -5.60 -28.33 -1.90
C LEU A 518 -6.13 -27.11 -1.13
N SER A 519 -5.26 -26.39 -0.41
CA SER A 519 -5.65 -25.21 0.36
C SER A 519 -6.21 -24.10 -0.54
N PHE A 520 -5.54 -23.81 -1.66
CA PHE A 520 -6.00 -22.82 -2.64
C PHE A 520 -7.33 -23.21 -3.28
N LEU A 521 -7.49 -24.46 -3.73
CA LEU A 521 -8.74 -24.91 -4.34
C LEU A 521 -9.89 -24.93 -3.32
N ALA A 522 -9.62 -25.28 -2.05
CA ALA A 522 -10.59 -25.20 -0.97
C ALA A 522 -11.06 -23.77 -0.72
N ALA A 523 -10.13 -22.83 -0.71
CA ALA A 523 -10.37 -21.40 -0.59
C ALA A 523 -11.25 -20.85 -1.72
N ARG A 524 -11.12 -21.40 -2.93
CA ARG A 524 -11.95 -21.05 -4.10
C ARG A 524 -13.23 -21.89 -4.24
N GLY A 525 -13.53 -22.78 -3.30
CA GLY A 525 -14.70 -23.65 -3.37
C GLY A 525 -14.66 -24.67 -4.53
N ALA A 526 -13.48 -24.93 -5.09
CA ALA A 526 -13.31 -25.73 -6.31
C ALA A 526 -13.06 -27.22 -6.06
N LEU A 527 -12.91 -27.66 -4.82
CA LEU A 527 -12.73 -29.09 -4.49
C LEU A 527 -14.05 -29.86 -4.51
N THR A 528 -14.00 -31.14 -4.86
CA THR A 528 -15.09 -32.09 -4.59
C THR A 528 -14.95 -32.71 -3.20
N ASP A 529 -16.03 -33.30 -2.68
CA ASP A 529 -15.99 -33.94 -1.37
C ASP A 529 -15.11 -35.19 -1.39
N GLU A 530 -15.05 -35.90 -2.52
CA GLU A 530 -14.17 -37.07 -2.72
C GLU A 530 -12.69 -36.68 -2.72
N GLU A 531 -12.33 -35.52 -3.29
CA GLU A 531 -10.96 -35.01 -3.28
C GLU A 531 -10.50 -34.68 -1.85
N VAL A 532 -11.36 -34.05 -1.05
CA VAL A 532 -11.10 -33.77 0.37
C VAL A 532 -10.98 -35.09 1.16
N GLN A 533 -11.94 -36.01 0.98
CA GLN A 533 -11.94 -37.31 1.65
C GLN A 533 -10.68 -38.13 1.36
N ARG A 534 -10.23 -38.15 0.10
CA ARG A 534 -8.98 -38.83 -0.30
C ARG A 534 -7.76 -38.20 0.40
N SER A 535 -7.74 -36.88 0.49
CA SER A 535 -6.63 -36.12 1.07
C SER A 535 -6.54 -36.25 2.60
N LEU A 536 -7.67 -36.51 3.29
CA LEU A 536 -7.68 -36.82 4.73
C LEU A 536 -6.90 -38.11 5.06
N SER A 537 -6.81 -39.03 4.11
CA SER A 537 -6.07 -40.29 4.23
C SER A 537 -4.66 -40.23 3.62
N ASP A 538 -4.19 -39.06 3.18
CA ASP A 538 -2.83 -38.92 2.62
C ASP A 538 -1.77 -39.27 3.67
N ALA A 539 -0.67 -39.91 3.25
CA ALA A 539 0.42 -40.29 4.14
C ALA A 539 1.14 -39.08 4.74
N SER A 540 1.18 -37.95 4.02
CA SER A 540 1.81 -36.72 4.47
C SER A 540 0.97 -35.99 5.53
N PRO A 541 1.53 -35.69 6.71
CA PRO A 541 0.86 -34.85 7.72
C PRO A 541 0.48 -33.47 7.19
N LEU A 542 1.24 -32.93 6.24
CA LEU A 542 1.03 -31.60 5.66
C LEU A 542 -0.22 -31.58 4.77
N VAL A 543 -0.40 -32.61 3.93
CA VAL A 543 -1.59 -32.73 3.07
C VAL A 543 -2.84 -32.99 3.92
N ARG A 544 -2.73 -33.83 4.97
CA ARG A 544 -3.83 -34.03 5.92
C ARG A 544 -4.23 -32.74 6.62
N ALA A 545 -3.27 -31.90 7.03
CA ALA A 545 -3.55 -30.61 7.65
C ALA A 545 -4.36 -29.70 6.71
N ALA A 546 -3.93 -29.60 5.45
CA ALA A 546 -4.66 -28.85 4.42
C ALA A 546 -6.06 -29.44 4.15
N ALA A 547 -6.21 -30.77 4.19
CA ALA A 547 -7.51 -31.43 4.03
C ALA A 547 -8.47 -31.15 5.19
N LEU A 548 -7.96 -31.15 6.43
CA LEU A 548 -8.74 -30.80 7.62
C LEU A 548 -9.22 -29.34 7.58
N ASP A 549 -8.37 -28.43 7.11
CA ASP A 549 -8.76 -27.03 6.91
C ASP A 549 -9.75 -26.88 5.74
N ALA A 550 -9.57 -27.65 4.66
CA ALA A 550 -10.51 -27.69 3.53
C ALA A 550 -11.90 -28.19 3.95
N CYS A 551 -12.00 -29.16 4.87
CA CYS A 551 -13.29 -29.57 5.44
C CYS A 551 -14.05 -28.37 6.02
N ALA A 552 -13.36 -27.47 6.72
CA ALA A 552 -13.98 -26.32 7.39
C ALA A 552 -14.57 -25.28 6.41
N THR A 553 -14.15 -25.30 5.14
CA THR A 553 -14.63 -24.37 4.09
C THR A 553 -15.79 -24.93 3.26
N ARG A 554 -16.19 -26.20 3.47
CA ARG A 554 -17.27 -26.84 2.72
C ARG A 554 -18.66 -26.42 3.18
N PRO A 555 -19.72 -26.62 2.38
CA PRO A 555 -21.09 -26.48 2.85
C PRO A 555 -21.40 -27.40 4.03
N ALA A 556 -22.34 -26.98 4.91
CA ALA A 556 -22.72 -27.68 6.13
C ALA A 556 -23.00 -29.19 5.94
N ALA A 557 -23.68 -29.57 4.85
CA ALA A 557 -23.99 -30.96 4.52
C ALA A 557 -22.72 -31.79 4.29
N SER A 558 -21.81 -31.29 3.48
CA SER A 558 -20.51 -31.92 3.20
C SER A 558 -19.66 -32.02 4.47
N GLN A 559 -19.61 -30.98 5.32
CA GLN A 559 -18.86 -31.05 6.56
C GLN A 559 -19.30 -32.21 7.46
N ARG A 560 -20.61 -32.46 7.55
CA ARG A 560 -21.16 -33.58 8.33
C ARG A 560 -20.81 -34.94 7.74
N ALA A 561 -20.68 -35.04 6.42
CA ALA A 561 -20.25 -36.28 5.77
C ALA A 561 -18.82 -36.70 6.19
N PHE A 562 -17.97 -35.73 6.58
CA PHE A 562 -16.59 -36.01 7.01
C PHE A 562 -16.45 -36.41 8.49
N ILE A 563 -17.52 -36.46 9.29
CA ILE A 563 -17.43 -36.73 10.74
C ILE A 563 -16.64 -38.01 11.04
N ALA A 564 -16.90 -39.11 10.31
CA ALA A 564 -16.17 -40.36 10.51
C ALA A 564 -14.67 -40.20 10.26
N ALA A 565 -14.28 -39.50 9.19
CA ALA A 565 -12.89 -39.24 8.86
C ALA A 565 -12.22 -38.30 9.88
N LEU A 566 -12.93 -37.28 10.37
CA LEU A 566 -12.45 -36.39 11.42
C LEU A 566 -12.22 -37.13 12.74
N ARG A 567 -13.09 -38.06 13.12
CA ARG A 567 -12.90 -38.91 14.30
C ARG A 567 -11.66 -39.81 14.16
N SER A 568 -11.42 -40.38 12.98
CA SER A 568 -10.17 -41.11 12.72
C SER A 568 -8.95 -40.20 12.82
N ALA A 569 -9.02 -38.97 12.28
CA ALA A 569 -7.93 -38.00 12.33
C ALA A 569 -7.60 -37.52 13.76
N LEU A 570 -8.57 -37.50 14.68
CA LEU A 570 -8.36 -37.22 16.10
C LEU A 570 -7.44 -38.24 16.79
N LEU A 571 -7.42 -39.47 16.27
CA LEU A 571 -6.63 -40.58 16.83
C LEU A 571 -5.20 -40.64 16.26
N VAL A 572 -4.87 -39.83 15.25
CA VAL A 572 -3.53 -39.76 14.65
C VAL A 572 -2.52 -39.20 15.65
N GLU A 573 -1.29 -39.69 15.60
CA GLU A 573 -0.21 -39.29 16.53
C GLU A 573 0.19 -37.81 16.41
N ASP A 574 0.11 -37.25 15.19
CA ASP A 574 0.43 -35.85 14.94
C ASP A 574 -0.54 -34.90 15.66
N ARG A 575 -0.03 -34.21 16.68
CA ARG A 575 -0.79 -33.34 17.58
C ARG A 575 -1.52 -32.21 16.85
N ALA A 576 -0.90 -31.63 15.82
CA ALA A 576 -1.50 -30.52 15.08
C ALA A 576 -2.73 -30.97 14.28
N ASN A 577 -2.63 -32.09 13.57
CA ASN A 577 -3.76 -32.69 12.87
C ASN A 577 -4.86 -33.17 13.82
N ALA A 578 -4.49 -33.82 14.93
CA ALA A 578 -5.46 -34.24 15.94
C ALA A 578 -6.25 -33.04 16.49
N PHE A 579 -5.58 -31.91 16.75
CA PHE A 579 -6.25 -30.69 17.19
C PHE A 579 -7.17 -30.08 16.11
N ARG A 580 -6.73 -30.00 14.85
CA ARG A 580 -7.57 -29.50 13.74
C ARG A 580 -8.85 -30.33 13.60
N ALA A 581 -8.72 -31.66 13.69
CA ALA A 581 -9.85 -32.57 13.67
C ALA A 581 -10.79 -32.34 14.86
N ALA A 582 -10.26 -32.26 16.09
CA ALA A 582 -11.05 -32.00 17.29
C ALA A 582 -11.79 -30.65 17.22
N ARG A 583 -11.11 -29.60 16.75
CA ARG A 583 -11.69 -28.26 16.55
C ARG A 583 -12.85 -28.33 15.57
N GLN A 584 -12.70 -29.02 14.45
CA GLN A 584 -13.77 -29.15 13.47
C GLN A 584 -14.95 -29.97 14.01
N LEU A 585 -14.69 -31.07 14.74
CA LEU A 585 -15.73 -31.84 15.43
C LEU A 585 -16.49 -30.99 16.46
N ALA A 586 -15.79 -30.12 17.20
CA ALA A 586 -16.39 -29.18 18.15
C ALA A 586 -17.32 -28.18 17.45
N ILE A 587 -16.90 -27.60 16.31
CA ILE A 587 -17.73 -26.69 15.51
C ILE A 587 -18.98 -27.40 14.97
N LEU A 588 -18.87 -28.68 14.62
CA LEU A 588 -19.99 -29.51 14.17
C LEU A 588 -20.92 -29.97 15.29
N GLY A 589 -20.57 -29.71 16.55
CA GLY A 589 -21.33 -30.17 17.71
C GLY A 589 -21.27 -31.69 17.93
N ASP A 590 -20.22 -32.35 17.43
CA ASP A 590 -20.05 -33.79 17.58
C ASP A 590 -19.67 -34.19 19.01
N VAL A 591 -20.24 -35.29 19.51
CA VAL A 591 -20.02 -35.75 20.89
C VAL A 591 -18.58 -36.19 21.15
N GLU A 592 -17.86 -36.68 20.15
CA GLU A 592 -16.47 -37.10 20.32
C GLU A 592 -15.54 -35.94 20.67
N ALA A 593 -15.87 -34.71 20.23
CA ALA A 593 -15.11 -33.53 20.62
C ALA A 593 -15.13 -33.29 22.13
N ARG A 594 -16.23 -33.62 22.81
CA ARG A 594 -16.34 -33.54 24.28
C ARG A 594 -15.73 -34.75 24.98
N ARG A 595 -15.74 -35.94 24.36
CA ARG A 595 -15.05 -37.11 24.92
C ARG A 595 -13.55 -36.88 25.08
N ALA A 596 -12.96 -35.97 24.31
CA ALA A 596 -11.58 -35.53 24.51
C ALA A 596 -11.31 -34.94 25.92
N PHE A 597 -12.33 -34.50 26.66
CA PHE A 597 -12.20 -34.05 28.05
C PHE A 597 -12.10 -35.21 29.05
N GLU A 598 -12.67 -36.37 28.70
CA GLU A 598 -12.78 -37.55 29.56
C GLU A 598 -11.66 -38.57 29.25
N ASP A 599 -11.28 -38.70 27.98
CA ASP A 599 -10.22 -39.57 27.53
C ASP A 599 -8.84 -38.96 27.83
N SER A 600 -8.18 -39.51 28.86
CA SER A 600 -6.86 -39.05 29.29
C SER A 600 -5.78 -39.15 28.18
N ALA A 601 -5.91 -40.09 27.25
CA ALA A 601 -4.93 -40.25 26.17
C ALA A 601 -5.08 -39.15 25.11
N VAL A 602 -6.33 -38.82 24.74
CA VAL A 602 -6.62 -37.70 23.83
C VAL A 602 -6.27 -36.36 24.48
N ALA A 603 -6.64 -36.16 25.75
CA ALA A 603 -6.30 -34.96 26.51
C ALA A 603 -4.77 -34.75 26.61
N ALA A 604 -4.02 -35.81 26.91
CA ALA A 604 -2.55 -35.76 26.99
C ALA A 604 -1.92 -35.42 25.62
N ARG A 605 -2.44 -35.99 24.53
CA ARG A 605 -1.96 -35.71 23.16
C ARG A 605 -2.19 -34.25 22.77
N LEU A 606 -3.38 -33.72 23.03
CA LEU A 606 -3.70 -32.33 22.69
C LEU A 606 -2.96 -31.33 23.58
N GLY A 607 -2.68 -31.69 24.84
CA GLY A 607 -1.98 -30.85 25.80
C GLY A 607 -2.66 -29.49 25.96
N PRO A 608 -1.91 -28.37 25.99
CA PRO A 608 -2.47 -27.01 26.04
C PRO A 608 -3.57 -26.66 25.01
N LEU A 609 -3.62 -27.34 23.85
CA LEU A 609 -4.62 -27.06 22.82
C LEU A 609 -6.03 -27.49 23.24
N LEU A 610 -6.16 -28.37 24.23
CA LEU A 610 -7.45 -28.76 24.82
C LEU A 610 -8.20 -27.55 25.41
N GLY A 611 -7.49 -26.50 25.83
CA GLY A 611 -8.10 -25.24 26.28
C GLY A 611 -9.01 -24.60 25.24
N GLU A 612 -8.64 -24.66 23.95
CA GLU A 612 -9.48 -24.17 22.85
C GLU A 612 -10.78 -24.98 22.70
N LEU A 613 -10.71 -26.29 22.93
CA LEU A 613 -11.90 -27.16 22.84
C LEU A 613 -12.87 -26.87 23.97
N TYR A 614 -12.40 -26.50 25.17
CA TYR A 614 -13.28 -25.99 26.23
C TYR A 614 -14.00 -24.71 25.77
N VAL A 615 -13.32 -23.79 25.09
CA VAL A 615 -13.97 -22.57 24.59
C VAL A 615 -15.07 -22.91 23.56
N LEU A 616 -14.81 -23.84 22.65
CA LEU A 616 -15.70 -24.18 21.53
C LEU A 616 -16.88 -25.09 21.95
N ALA A 617 -16.61 -26.14 22.73
CA ALA A 617 -17.58 -27.21 23.03
C ALA A 617 -17.89 -27.37 24.54
N GLY A 618 -17.18 -26.67 25.41
CA GLY A 618 -17.37 -26.76 26.86
C GLY A 618 -18.72 -26.17 27.29
N ARG A 619 -19.41 -26.92 28.14
CA ARG A 619 -20.71 -26.58 28.71
C ARG A 619 -20.58 -26.17 30.19
N PRO A 620 -21.62 -25.59 30.81
CA PRO A 620 -21.58 -25.24 32.22
C PRO A 620 -21.20 -26.41 33.15
N GLU A 621 -21.63 -27.63 32.84
CA GLU A 621 -21.25 -28.82 33.61
C GLU A 621 -19.75 -29.17 33.52
N ASP A 622 -19.05 -28.69 32.49
CA ASP A 622 -17.62 -28.94 32.28
C ASP A 622 -16.73 -27.95 33.06
N ALA A 623 -17.31 -26.97 33.78
CA ALA A 623 -16.59 -25.88 34.42
C ALA A 623 -15.47 -26.36 35.37
N ARG A 624 -15.78 -27.31 36.26
CA ARG A 624 -14.79 -27.84 37.21
C ARG A 624 -13.64 -28.57 36.52
N ALA A 625 -13.93 -29.29 35.43
CA ALA A 625 -12.90 -29.98 34.65
C ALA A 625 -12.00 -28.97 33.93
N ALA A 626 -12.60 -27.97 33.29
CA ALA A 626 -11.87 -26.87 32.63
C ALA A 626 -10.97 -26.11 33.63
N GLU A 627 -11.47 -25.80 34.82
CA GLU A 627 -10.70 -25.15 35.88
C GLU A 627 -9.50 -25.98 36.33
N THR A 628 -9.73 -27.27 36.58
CA THR A 628 -8.66 -28.22 36.92
C THR A 628 -7.62 -28.32 35.81
N PHE A 629 -8.06 -28.27 34.55
CA PHE A 629 -7.17 -28.26 33.40
C PHE A 629 -6.32 -26.97 33.35
N PHE A 630 -6.95 -25.79 33.32
CA PHE A 630 -6.24 -24.50 33.20
C PHE A 630 -5.28 -24.24 34.37
N THR A 631 -5.59 -24.75 35.56
CA THR A 631 -4.71 -24.61 36.74
C THR A 631 -3.50 -25.55 36.72
N ARG A 632 -3.61 -26.73 36.10
CA ARG A 632 -2.52 -27.73 36.07
C ARG A 632 -1.57 -27.58 34.89
N GLN A 633 -2.03 -27.00 33.79
CA GLN A 633 -1.23 -26.89 32.57
C GLN A 633 -0.16 -25.78 32.67
N THR A 634 0.97 -26.00 32.01
CA THR A 634 1.99 -24.97 31.82
C THR A 634 1.38 -23.80 31.06
N ALA A 635 1.53 -22.59 31.60
CA ALA A 635 0.99 -21.39 30.97
C ALA A 635 1.74 -21.11 29.67
N THR A 636 0.98 -20.83 28.62
CA THR A 636 1.47 -20.37 27.32
C THR A 636 0.54 -19.25 26.86
N PRO A 637 0.97 -18.34 25.96
CA PRO A 637 0.10 -17.29 25.45
C PRO A 637 -1.23 -17.81 24.87
N ALA A 638 -1.19 -18.94 24.15
CA ALA A 638 -2.38 -19.57 23.59
C ALA A 638 -3.32 -20.11 24.69
N LEU A 639 -2.77 -20.76 25.73
CA LEU A 639 -3.57 -21.28 26.84
C LEU A 639 -4.19 -20.15 27.67
N LEU A 640 -3.47 -19.05 27.92
CA LEU A 640 -4.00 -17.88 28.62
C LEU A 640 -5.11 -17.21 27.82
N SER A 641 -4.94 -17.06 26.50
CA SER A 641 -6.00 -16.60 25.60
C SER A 641 -7.25 -17.48 25.68
N ALA A 642 -7.09 -18.81 25.66
CA ALA A 642 -8.20 -19.74 25.83
C ALA A 642 -8.85 -19.62 27.22
N ALA A 643 -8.08 -19.43 28.29
CA ALA A 643 -8.59 -19.25 29.65
C ALA A 643 -9.42 -17.95 29.77
N GLY A 644 -8.92 -16.83 29.24
CA GLY A 644 -9.65 -15.56 29.20
C GLY A 644 -10.95 -15.64 28.38
N ARG A 645 -10.93 -16.38 27.26
CA ARG A 645 -12.11 -16.63 26.44
C ARG A 645 -13.11 -17.60 27.06
N TRP A 646 -12.63 -18.59 27.82
CA TRP A 646 -13.47 -19.47 28.64
C TRP A 646 -14.19 -18.65 29.69
N GLY A 647 -13.47 -17.76 30.39
CA GLY A 647 -14.06 -16.70 31.19
C GLY A 647 -14.61 -17.14 32.55
N SER A 648 -14.12 -18.25 33.11
CA SER A 648 -14.49 -18.64 34.49
C SER A 648 -13.73 -17.78 35.52
N PRO A 649 -14.40 -17.21 36.54
CA PRO A 649 -13.74 -16.51 37.66
C PRO A 649 -12.65 -17.34 38.35
N ALA A 650 -12.75 -18.67 38.34
CA ALA A 650 -11.76 -19.55 38.96
C ALA A 650 -10.39 -19.54 38.26
N VAL A 651 -10.27 -19.06 37.01
CA VAL A 651 -8.96 -18.91 36.35
C VAL A 651 -8.26 -17.58 36.69
N LEU A 652 -8.95 -16.62 37.32
CA LEU A 652 -8.41 -15.29 37.63
C LEU A 652 -7.13 -15.32 38.49
N PRO A 653 -7.01 -16.14 39.56
CA PRO A 653 -5.78 -16.20 40.35
C PRO A 653 -4.57 -16.59 39.50
N ARG A 654 -4.76 -17.49 38.54
CA ARG A 654 -3.69 -17.94 37.63
C ARG A 654 -3.30 -16.84 36.65
N LEU A 655 -4.27 -16.14 36.05
CA LEU A 655 -4.00 -15.01 35.16
C LEU A 655 -3.25 -13.88 35.90
N LEU A 656 -3.70 -13.53 37.11
CA LEU A 656 -3.03 -12.54 37.96
C LEU A 656 -1.61 -12.95 38.34
N GLN A 657 -1.37 -14.24 38.59
CA GLN A 657 -0.03 -14.75 38.84
C GLN A 657 0.87 -14.60 37.61
N CYS A 658 0.34 -14.86 36.41
CA CYS A 658 1.10 -14.76 35.16
C CYS A 658 1.44 -13.30 34.78
N LEU A 659 0.81 -12.29 35.38
CA LEU A 659 1.23 -10.89 35.22
C LEU A 659 2.63 -10.62 35.80
N ALA A 660 3.08 -11.43 36.77
CA ALA A 660 4.41 -11.32 37.36
C ALA A 660 5.51 -11.99 36.50
N ASP A 661 5.11 -12.75 35.48
CA ASP A 661 6.02 -13.42 34.54
C ASP A 661 6.22 -12.51 33.32
N GLU A 662 7.46 -12.12 33.04
CA GLU A 662 7.78 -11.16 31.98
C GLU A 662 7.30 -11.63 30.60
N ASP A 663 7.52 -12.91 30.29
CA ASP A 663 7.20 -13.53 28.99
C ASP A 663 5.69 -13.72 28.79
N LEU A 664 4.94 -13.88 29.89
CA LEU A 664 3.50 -14.15 29.85
C LEU A 664 2.63 -12.94 30.20
N SER A 665 3.20 -11.88 30.76
CA SER A 665 2.45 -10.76 31.32
C SER A 665 1.53 -10.08 30.30
N PHE A 666 1.97 -9.89 29.05
CA PHE A 666 1.11 -9.34 27.99
C PHE A 666 -0.06 -10.27 27.65
N ALA A 667 0.21 -11.57 27.47
CA ALA A 667 -0.85 -12.53 27.17
C ALA A 667 -1.84 -12.70 28.33
N ALA A 668 -1.37 -12.59 29.58
CA ALA A 668 -2.21 -12.60 30.76
C ALA A 668 -3.09 -11.33 30.86
N ALA A 669 -2.51 -10.16 30.58
CA ALA A 669 -3.23 -8.89 30.50
C ALA A 669 -4.31 -8.91 29.41
N ASP A 670 -3.98 -9.40 28.22
CA ASP A 670 -4.93 -9.58 27.12
C ASP A 670 -6.06 -10.55 27.48
N ALA A 671 -5.73 -11.67 28.14
CA ALA A 671 -6.73 -12.63 28.61
C ALA A 671 -7.68 -12.01 29.65
N LEU A 672 -7.16 -11.20 30.57
CA LEU A 672 -7.96 -10.45 31.55
C LEU A 672 -8.84 -9.41 30.86
N ALA A 673 -8.33 -8.67 29.87
CA ALA A 673 -9.10 -7.71 29.09
C ALA A 673 -10.20 -8.37 28.25
N VAL A 674 -9.93 -9.54 27.68
CA VAL A 674 -10.94 -10.35 26.98
C VAL A 674 -12.04 -10.81 27.94
N MET A 675 -11.69 -11.23 29.16
CA MET A 675 -12.65 -11.72 30.14
C MET A 675 -13.46 -10.60 30.82
N LEU A 676 -12.79 -9.55 31.29
CA LEU A 676 -13.35 -8.51 32.15
C LEU A 676 -13.66 -7.20 31.40
N GLY A 677 -13.17 -7.06 30.17
CA GLY A 677 -13.29 -5.85 29.35
C GLY A 677 -12.05 -4.95 29.44
N PRO A 678 -11.93 -3.93 28.58
CA PRO A 678 -10.85 -2.95 28.61
C PRO A 678 -11.03 -1.97 29.78
N ALA A 679 -10.96 -2.49 31.01
CA ALA A 679 -11.26 -1.77 32.25
C ALA A 679 -10.09 -0.93 32.78
N LEU A 680 -8.90 -1.11 32.21
CA LEU A 680 -7.67 -0.41 32.59
C LEU A 680 -7.04 0.24 31.36
N PRO A 681 -6.34 1.38 31.53
CA PRO A 681 -5.54 1.96 30.46
C PRO A 681 -4.29 1.07 30.19
N PRO A 682 -3.68 1.17 28.98
CA PRO A 682 -2.59 0.29 28.55
C PRO A 682 -1.41 0.18 29.53
N GLU A 683 -1.04 1.27 30.18
CA GLU A 683 0.05 1.35 31.15
C GLU A 683 -0.22 0.57 32.45
N GLU A 684 -1.49 0.41 32.83
CA GLU A 684 -1.89 -0.36 34.02
C GLU A 684 -2.24 -1.82 33.71
N MET A 685 -2.34 -2.20 32.42
CA MET A 685 -2.76 -3.55 32.02
C MET A 685 -1.86 -4.66 32.57
N ARG A 686 -0.59 -4.38 32.91
CA ARG A 686 0.33 -5.34 33.51
C ARG A 686 0.36 -5.30 35.04
N ASP A 687 -0.32 -4.35 35.68
CA ASP A 687 -0.37 -4.25 37.14
C ASP A 687 -1.43 -5.19 37.73
N ALA A 688 -0.96 -6.25 38.41
CA ALA A 688 -1.84 -7.17 39.12
C ALA A 688 -2.64 -6.49 40.23
N LYS A 689 -2.18 -5.38 40.84
CA LYS A 689 -2.97 -4.63 41.84
C LYS A 689 -4.13 -3.90 41.18
N ALA A 690 -3.90 -3.25 40.04
CA ALA A 690 -4.96 -2.61 39.25
C ALA A 690 -6.06 -3.60 38.87
N TRP A 691 -5.70 -4.77 38.34
CA TRP A 691 -6.68 -5.82 38.03
C TRP A 691 -7.44 -6.34 39.25
N ARG A 692 -6.79 -6.46 40.42
CA ARG A 692 -7.49 -6.82 41.67
C ARG A 692 -8.55 -5.78 42.06
N ARG A 693 -8.30 -4.49 41.83
CA ARG A 693 -9.31 -3.43 42.06
C ARG A 693 -10.51 -3.59 41.12
N VAL A 694 -10.25 -3.84 39.84
CA VAL A 694 -11.30 -4.11 38.84
C VAL A 694 -12.13 -5.31 39.28
N ILE A 695 -11.47 -6.45 39.58
CA ILE A 695 -12.15 -7.68 40.02
C ILE A 695 -12.99 -7.44 41.28
N ALA A 696 -12.46 -6.72 42.28
CA ALA A 696 -13.19 -6.42 43.52
C ALA A 696 -14.42 -5.53 43.30
N SER A 697 -14.42 -4.69 42.25
CA SER A 697 -15.55 -3.83 41.89
C SER A 697 -16.66 -4.57 41.12
N MET A 698 -16.35 -5.74 40.56
CA MET A 698 -17.27 -6.51 39.72
C MET A 698 -18.03 -7.55 40.54
N ARG A 699 -19.30 -7.76 40.22
CA ARG A 699 -20.10 -8.86 40.77
C ARG A 699 -19.94 -10.10 39.88
N LEU A 700 -18.89 -10.87 40.13
CA LEU A 700 -18.61 -12.11 39.39
C LEU A 700 -19.28 -13.30 40.08
N ASP A 701 -20.26 -13.91 39.40
CA ASP A 701 -20.90 -15.15 39.83
C ASP A 701 -19.98 -16.35 39.52
N PRO A 702 -19.48 -17.11 40.51
CA PRO A 702 -18.50 -18.18 40.30
C PRO A 702 -18.85 -19.22 39.21
N PRO A 703 -20.09 -19.73 39.08
CA PRO A 703 -20.46 -20.66 38.01
C PRO A 703 -20.66 -19.98 36.65
N ALA A 704 -20.78 -18.66 36.58
CA ALA A 704 -21.02 -17.95 35.33
C ALA A 704 -19.70 -17.73 34.55
N ARG A 705 -19.83 -17.76 33.22
CA ARG A 705 -18.74 -17.40 32.30
C ARG A 705 -18.87 -15.93 31.93
N PHE A 706 -17.75 -15.21 31.91
CA PHE A 706 -17.70 -13.79 31.59
C PHE A 706 -16.88 -13.53 30.32
N ARG A 707 -17.31 -12.53 29.56
CA ARG A 707 -16.63 -12.04 28.37
C ARG A 707 -16.86 -10.53 28.29
N ARG A 708 -15.77 -9.76 28.23
CA ARG A 708 -15.79 -8.29 28.32
C ARG A 708 -16.59 -7.76 29.53
N GLY A 709 -16.53 -8.48 30.65
CA GLY A 709 -17.24 -8.14 31.89
C GLY A 709 -18.75 -8.41 31.87
N LEU A 710 -19.28 -8.96 30.77
CA LEU A 710 -20.66 -9.38 30.63
C LEU A 710 -20.78 -10.90 30.70
N PRO A 711 -21.94 -11.46 31.06
CA PRO A 711 -22.19 -12.89 30.89
C PRO A 711 -21.91 -13.32 29.44
N SER A 712 -21.10 -14.36 29.28
CA SER A 712 -20.67 -14.86 27.98
C SER A 712 -21.87 -15.31 27.16
N SER A 713 -22.07 -14.67 26.00
CA SER A 713 -23.12 -15.00 25.04
C SER A 713 -22.59 -14.91 23.61
N ALA A 714 -23.31 -15.47 22.63
CA ALA A 714 -22.94 -15.34 21.23
C ALA A 714 -22.92 -13.86 20.76
N VAL A 715 -23.77 -13.01 21.34
CA VAL A 715 -23.82 -11.57 21.03
C VAL A 715 -22.51 -10.88 21.39
N VAL A 716 -21.96 -11.14 22.58
CA VAL A 716 -20.69 -10.53 23.02
C VAL A 716 -19.54 -10.92 22.09
N VAL A 717 -19.48 -12.19 21.65
CA VAL A 717 -18.47 -12.67 20.70
C VAL A 717 -18.67 -12.03 19.32
N ALA A 718 -19.91 -11.84 18.89
CA ALA A 718 -20.22 -11.14 17.64
C ALA A 718 -19.78 -9.67 17.69
N ASP A 719 -19.97 -8.98 18.81
CA ASP A 719 -19.53 -7.60 18.97
C ASP A 719 -17.99 -7.48 18.98
N GLU A 720 -17.27 -8.48 19.50
CA GLU A 720 -15.81 -8.57 19.32
C GLU A 720 -15.40 -8.69 17.85
N CYS A 721 -16.03 -9.59 17.09
CA CYS A 721 -15.78 -9.73 15.65
C CYS A 721 -16.08 -8.42 14.89
N ALA A 722 -17.14 -7.73 15.27
CA ALA A 722 -17.59 -6.49 14.63
C ALA A 722 -16.66 -5.30 14.91
N SER A 723 -15.96 -5.28 16.06
CA SER A 723 -15.10 -4.16 16.49
C SER A 723 -14.03 -3.75 15.46
N GLY A 724 -13.53 -4.71 14.68
CA GLY A 724 -12.39 -4.50 13.80
C GLY A 724 -11.03 -4.45 14.51
N ASP A 725 -11.00 -4.64 15.84
CA ASP A 725 -9.80 -4.56 16.67
C ASP A 725 -9.03 -5.89 16.75
N LEU A 726 -9.65 -6.99 16.31
CA LEU A 726 -9.04 -8.31 16.33
C LEU A 726 -8.04 -8.49 15.18
N ALA A 727 -6.86 -9.02 15.52
CA ALA A 727 -5.95 -9.60 14.55
C ALA A 727 -6.58 -10.83 13.87
N ARG A 728 -6.06 -11.22 12.70
CA ARG A 728 -6.65 -12.29 11.89
C ARG A 728 -6.81 -13.61 12.64
N GLY A 729 -5.75 -14.05 13.33
CA GLY A 729 -5.76 -15.30 14.09
C GLY A 729 -6.81 -15.28 15.22
N ASP A 730 -6.99 -14.14 15.88
CA ASP A 730 -8.01 -13.96 16.90
C ASP A 730 -9.42 -13.92 16.32
N LEU A 731 -9.60 -13.22 15.20
CA LEU A 731 -10.87 -13.20 14.47
C LEU A 731 -11.28 -14.60 14.05
N ALA A 732 -10.37 -15.40 13.51
CA ALA A 732 -10.62 -16.79 13.15
C ALA A 732 -11.16 -17.60 14.34
N ARG A 733 -10.53 -17.47 15.52
CA ARG A 733 -10.97 -18.12 16.76
C ARG A 733 -12.37 -17.69 17.19
N ARG A 734 -12.72 -16.40 17.09
CA ARG A 734 -14.06 -15.90 17.46
C ARG A 734 -15.12 -16.32 16.44
N VAL A 735 -14.77 -16.37 15.16
CA VAL A 735 -15.63 -16.95 14.12
C VAL A 735 -15.94 -18.40 14.43
N ASP A 736 -14.95 -19.22 14.78
CA ASP A 736 -15.20 -20.62 15.16
C ASP A 736 -16.08 -20.75 16.39
N GLU A 737 -15.84 -19.90 17.40
CA GLU A 737 -16.65 -19.84 18.61
C GLU A 737 -18.12 -19.51 18.28
N LEU A 738 -18.38 -18.56 17.39
CA LEU A 738 -19.72 -18.24 16.91
C LEU A 738 -20.34 -19.38 16.11
N ARG A 739 -19.59 -20.00 15.20
CA ARG A 739 -20.06 -21.13 14.39
C ARG A 739 -20.50 -22.29 15.27
N ALA A 740 -19.68 -22.64 16.28
CA ALA A 740 -19.99 -23.69 17.24
C ALA A 740 -21.23 -23.37 18.08
N ARG A 741 -21.31 -22.14 18.64
CA ARG A 741 -22.44 -21.72 19.49
C ARG A 741 -23.77 -21.60 18.75
N LEU A 742 -23.73 -21.13 17.50
CA LEU A 742 -24.93 -20.89 16.68
C LEU A 742 -25.34 -22.10 15.85
N GLY A 743 -24.50 -23.13 15.75
CA GLY A 743 -24.69 -24.25 14.82
C GLY A 743 -24.71 -23.81 13.36
N ARG A 744 -24.09 -22.66 13.04
CA ARG A 744 -24.00 -22.07 11.70
C ARG A 744 -22.64 -22.43 11.12
N LEU A 745 -22.64 -23.28 10.11
CA LEU A 745 -21.40 -23.86 9.58
C LEU A 745 -20.85 -23.11 8.36
N ASP A 746 -21.51 -22.04 7.94
CA ASP A 746 -21.08 -21.21 6.81
C ASP A 746 -19.64 -20.72 7.02
N PRO A 747 -18.76 -20.87 6.02
CA PRO A 747 -17.37 -20.48 6.15
C PRO A 747 -17.22 -18.96 6.07
N VAL A 748 -16.32 -18.41 6.90
CA VAL A 748 -15.89 -17.02 6.79
C VAL A 748 -14.43 -17.02 6.33
N PRO A 749 -14.10 -16.46 5.15
CA PRO A 749 -12.77 -16.52 4.57
C PRO A 749 -11.83 -15.50 5.23
N VAL A 750 -11.53 -15.67 6.52
CA VAL A 750 -10.71 -14.74 7.34
C VAL A 750 -9.32 -14.43 6.78
N TRP A 751 -8.84 -15.21 5.81
CA TRP A 751 -7.57 -15.02 5.10
C TRP A 751 -7.71 -14.18 3.82
N GLY A 752 -8.91 -14.07 3.24
CA GLY A 752 -9.19 -13.33 2.00
C GLY A 752 -9.21 -11.82 2.21
N TYR A 753 -9.51 -11.05 1.15
CA TYR A 753 -9.53 -9.57 1.21
C TYR A 753 -10.48 -9.06 2.29
N ALA A 754 -10.18 -7.89 2.86
CA ALA A 754 -10.96 -7.31 3.97
C ALA A 754 -12.47 -7.24 3.67
N VAL A 755 -12.84 -6.92 2.43
CA VAL A 755 -14.24 -6.85 1.97
C VAL A 755 -14.91 -8.22 1.93
N ASP A 756 -14.19 -9.29 1.56
CA ASP A 756 -14.74 -10.65 1.52
C ASP A 756 -14.92 -11.21 2.94
N VAL A 757 -14.00 -10.87 3.85
CA VAL A 757 -14.13 -11.18 5.28
C VAL A 757 -15.38 -10.51 5.86
N GLU A 758 -15.58 -9.23 5.56
CA GLU A 758 -16.75 -8.48 6.03
C GLU A 758 -18.05 -9.07 5.50
N ALA A 759 -18.12 -9.35 4.19
CA ALA A 759 -19.26 -10.00 3.58
C ALA A 759 -19.58 -11.36 4.24
N GLY A 760 -18.56 -12.17 4.55
CA GLY A 760 -18.72 -13.45 5.24
C GLY A 760 -19.14 -13.32 6.72
N LEU A 761 -18.73 -12.25 7.41
CA LEU A 761 -19.09 -12.01 8.82
C LEU A 761 -20.54 -11.58 8.98
N VAL A 762 -21.07 -10.74 8.09
CA VAL A 762 -22.40 -10.11 8.24
C VAL A 762 -23.53 -11.11 8.57
N PRO A 763 -23.69 -12.25 7.86
CA PRO A 763 -24.72 -13.24 8.19
C PRO A 763 -24.57 -13.85 9.59
N LEU A 764 -23.32 -14.12 10.01
CA LEU A 764 -23.02 -14.72 11.30
C LEU A 764 -23.30 -13.75 12.46
N LEU A 765 -22.91 -12.48 12.29
CA LEU A 765 -23.17 -11.41 13.26
C LEU A 765 -24.67 -11.16 13.44
N ARG A 766 -25.45 -11.18 12.34
CA ARG A 766 -26.91 -11.06 12.39
C ARG A 766 -27.54 -12.22 13.16
N ALA A 767 -27.16 -13.46 12.84
CA ALA A 767 -27.66 -14.64 13.52
C ALA A 767 -27.39 -14.62 15.04
N ALA A 768 -26.22 -14.13 15.46
CA ALA A 768 -25.89 -13.97 16.88
C ALA A 768 -26.85 -13.00 17.58
N ARG A 769 -27.15 -11.85 16.97
CA ARG A 769 -28.05 -10.83 17.54
C ARG A 769 -29.49 -11.33 17.65
N ASP A 770 -29.94 -12.13 16.69
CA ASP A 770 -31.30 -12.70 16.67
C ASP A 770 -31.54 -13.72 17.80
N THR A 771 -30.48 -14.36 18.33
CA THR A 771 -30.62 -15.29 19.48
C THR A 771 -31.04 -14.61 20.78
N LYS A 772 -30.78 -13.29 20.93
CA LYS A 772 -31.14 -12.51 22.12
C LYS A 772 -32.66 -12.41 22.33
N GLY A 773 -33.46 -12.59 21.28
CA GLY A 773 -34.92 -12.56 21.37
C GLY A 773 -35.57 -13.86 21.85
N LYS A 774 -34.78 -14.92 22.10
CA LYS A 774 -35.30 -16.28 22.43
C LYS A 774 -34.85 -16.84 23.77
N ALA A 775 -33.94 -16.17 24.46
CA ALA A 775 -33.47 -16.50 25.81
C ALA A 775 -34.01 -15.44 26.78
#